data_AF-A0A8C3YKZ0-F1
#
_entry.id   AF-A0A8C3YKZ0-F1
#
_cell.length_a   1.000
_cell.length_b   1.000
_cell.length_c   1.000
_cell.angle_alpha   90.00
_cell.angle_beta   90.00
_cell.angle_gamma   90.00
#
_symmetry.space_group_name_H-M   'P 1'
#
loop_
_entity.id
_entity.type
_entity.pdbx_description
1 polymer ?
#
loop_
_entity_poly.entity_id
_entity_poly.type
_entity_poly.pdbx_seq_one_letter_code
_entity_poly.pdbx_strand_id
1 'polypeptide(L)'
;MAPKPQRRKTLKRSKAKPALPVREEEEPINMESVGHPEIYPLVLTTMTQEIFNCRIDEDVTDEQPYKLIKKEDIFADFESRAAVSDFYPVKKLVQEYPGEELLLIYDKDFKYGLNFYLIGTEEGKENYLNPPEVPEEQEDYKEYISEDIYIYKPPVSKPWVSLGSEKEIEEESVKESTKQITHVISRKRSGFGAPVKFSDRKAPSVRDAHIECTAYPDKNFTLKQLERDVGLQAVPQIRDTSTQTRWAYPKNATTQYYPREFSEEEKETLGQSKTLTEFLNNVSISVEIALQQNEIMNTFIDDWKSLAEEEGTFGDKTDTHLREYQSFTDLHNLTEKMITCVCWHPVIYGLIAVSVAVRLSFEERVHFSGKLLLQPSLILFWSFSDPIQPQLMLESPDDIFCFKFCPSDPNIIAGGCVNGQIVMWDITAHADQIENIKAGGKRSKKVTLKPMFLLEPESNKEAMYVRQCAVSSIENGHRKVITDIHWLPDTFEINRLGSVFENRSGISCQLVTCSADCTICFWDIRPQKALTPQPPTEKKKEERIEIPFDIPSTFLHLDLSWKPLSKIRLSKGETTLDHCPTKLSLGEDNLLYKAQDKILAQSRAVKAGEMNPYQNLEGGLASHLKPIDDFCTKFFVGTEEGEVIYTDWKMERDPETGRLMAKKPVSLYSVHDGAVHTVQRSPFYEDIILTVGGWNVAIWKEGVMAGPLLQSSCAPKRYTSGHWSLTRPGVFYIGREDGYIDIWDLLEKTHEPAQSQNICITTITCIKPWTFSAKQQFIAIADYYGTLHILEIPWTLSHPSSNEASSISHYFEREVRHLEYVEQRKKIREQEKKEMDLELEKKKIKTYQKSKERLESEVKMDYDNYLELEKNTLISLGLIKLKETISYVEMM
;
A
#
# COMPACT_ATOMS: atom_id res chain seq x y z
N MET A 1 -42.81 25.92 -68.56
CA MET A 1 -43.92 24.95 -68.58
C MET A 1 -44.03 24.33 -67.20
N ALA A 2 -45.10 24.65 -66.47
CA ALA A 2 -45.51 23.95 -65.27
C ALA A 2 -46.01 22.53 -65.63
N PRO A 3 -46.52 21.70 -64.69
CA PRO A 3 -45.97 21.19 -63.42
C PRO A 3 -46.23 19.66 -63.28
N LYS A 4 -46.14 19.15 -62.04
CA LYS A 4 -47.08 18.16 -61.41
C LYS A 4 -46.70 16.65 -61.37
N PRO A 5 -47.25 15.86 -60.41
CA PRO A 5 -46.47 15.38 -59.25
C PRO A 5 -46.63 13.88 -58.87
N GLN A 6 -45.77 13.45 -57.94
CA GLN A 6 -45.89 12.39 -56.90
C GLN A 6 -46.85 11.18 -57.05
N ARG A 7 -46.30 9.96 -56.87
CA ARG A 7 -46.66 9.02 -55.75
C ARG A 7 -45.79 7.74 -55.64
N ARG A 8 -45.17 7.60 -54.45
CA ARG A 8 -44.87 6.43 -53.57
C ARG A 8 -44.53 4.99 -54.06
N LYS A 9 -43.38 4.52 -53.52
CA LYS A 9 -42.98 3.19 -52.92
C LYS A 9 -42.88 1.99 -53.90
N THR A 10 -41.89 1.09 -53.88
CA THR A 10 -41.12 0.41 -52.80
C THR A 10 -39.69 0.00 -53.25
N LEU A 11 -38.81 -0.32 -52.29
CA LEU A 11 -37.38 -0.64 -52.47
C LEU A 11 -37.06 -2.02 -51.83
N LYS A 12 -36.19 -2.84 -52.47
CA LYS A 12 -34.98 -3.42 -51.84
C LYS A 12 -34.06 -4.20 -52.81
N ARG A 13 -32.76 -4.17 -52.44
CA ARG A 13 -31.49 -4.75 -52.96
C ARG A 13 -30.82 -4.01 -54.14
N SER A 14 -29.51 -3.72 -54.16
CA SER A 14 -28.40 -3.70 -53.17
C SER A 14 -27.14 -3.08 -53.82
N LYS A 15 -26.30 -2.41 -53.01
CA LYS A 15 -24.88 -1.99 -53.20
C LYS A 15 -24.57 -0.70 -54.01
N ALA A 16 -24.21 0.35 -53.28
CA ALA A 16 -23.06 1.23 -53.54
C ALA A 16 -22.58 1.86 -52.19
N LYS A 17 -21.27 2.07 -52.06
CA LYS A 17 -20.55 2.53 -50.86
C LYS A 17 -21.04 3.89 -50.35
N PRO A 18 -21.23 4.13 -49.02
CA PRO A 18 -21.54 5.45 -48.50
C PRO A 18 -20.27 6.25 -48.18
N ALA A 19 -20.27 7.50 -48.61
CA ALA A 19 -19.36 8.54 -48.15
C ALA A 19 -19.59 8.81 -46.64
N LEU A 20 -18.49 9.00 -45.92
CA LEU A 20 -18.50 9.36 -44.49
C LEU A 20 -18.84 10.86 -44.31
N PRO A 21 -19.42 11.24 -43.16
CA PRO A 21 -19.94 12.57 -42.93
C PRO A 21 -18.83 13.58 -42.62
N VAL A 22 -19.06 14.82 -43.04
CA VAL A 22 -18.29 16.00 -42.66
C VAL A 22 -18.35 16.12 -41.13
N ARG A 23 -17.19 15.99 -40.47
CA ARG A 23 -17.06 16.19 -39.02
C ARG A 23 -17.29 17.66 -38.69
N GLU A 24 -18.13 17.91 -37.69
CA GLU A 24 -18.29 19.22 -37.05
C GLU A 24 -16.93 19.69 -36.51
N GLU A 25 -16.64 20.99 -36.65
CA GLU A 25 -15.42 21.61 -36.12
C GLU A 25 -15.48 21.60 -34.59
N GLU A 26 -14.70 20.74 -33.94
CA GLU A 26 -14.50 20.77 -32.48
C GLU A 26 -13.78 22.06 -32.07
N GLU A 27 -14.27 22.73 -31.02
CA GLU A 27 -13.63 23.91 -30.45
C GLU A 27 -12.29 23.52 -29.79
N PRO A 28 -11.23 24.35 -29.91
CA PRO A 28 -9.95 24.06 -29.26
C PRO A 28 -10.10 24.05 -27.74
N ILE A 29 -9.70 22.95 -27.11
CA ILE A 29 -9.71 22.80 -25.66
C ILE A 29 -8.62 23.69 -25.06
N ASN A 30 -9.01 24.76 -24.37
CA ASN A 30 -8.10 25.56 -23.55
C ASN A 30 -8.06 25.03 -22.12
N MET A 31 -6.99 25.37 -21.38
CA MET A 31 -6.82 24.95 -19.98
C MET A 31 -7.53 25.89 -18.99
N GLU A 32 -8.71 26.38 -19.38
CA GLU A 32 -9.61 27.17 -18.52
C GLU A 32 -9.94 26.42 -17.22
N SER A 33 -10.14 25.10 -17.28
CA SER A 33 -10.45 24.26 -16.12
C SER A 33 -9.31 24.14 -15.11
N VAL A 34 -8.07 24.47 -15.50
CA VAL A 34 -6.86 24.43 -14.68
C VAL A 34 -6.38 25.85 -14.32
N GLY A 35 -7.17 26.88 -14.62
CA GLY A 35 -6.88 28.28 -14.26
C GLY A 35 -5.95 29.02 -15.22
N HIS A 36 -5.66 28.46 -16.39
CA HIS A 36 -4.79 29.05 -17.43
C HIS A 36 -5.53 29.13 -18.77
N PRO A 37 -6.46 30.08 -18.95
CA PRO A 37 -7.24 30.23 -20.19
C PRO A 37 -6.39 30.58 -21.41
N GLU A 38 -5.23 31.22 -21.20
CA GLU A 38 -4.30 31.60 -22.25
C GLU A 38 -3.50 30.42 -22.84
N ILE A 39 -3.55 29.24 -22.23
CA ILE A 39 -2.73 28.09 -22.62
C ILE A 39 -3.53 27.07 -23.42
N TYR A 40 -3.01 26.76 -24.62
CA TYR A 40 -3.58 25.77 -25.54
C TYR A 40 -2.59 24.62 -25.77
N PRO A 41 -2.84 23.42 -25.21
CA PRO A 41 -1.95 22.30 -25.36
C PRO A 41 -2.03 21.73 -26.79
N LEU A 42 -0.88 21.34 -27.33
CA LEU A 42 -0.68 20.88 -28.71
C LEU A 42 0.28 19.68 -28.79
N VAL A 43 0.02 18.79 -29.74
CA VAL A 43 0.98 17.74 -30.12
C VAL A 43 1.58 18.09 -31.46
N LEU A 44 2.88 18.38 -31.49
CA LEU A 44 3.61 18.57 -32.74
C LEU A 44 4.30 17.27 -33.13
N THR A 45 3.98 16.75 -34.33
CA THR A 45 4.67 15.60 -34.91
C THR A 45 6.11 15.95 -35.29
N THR A 46 6.97 14.94 -35.45
CA THR A 46 8.39 15.14 -35.81
C THR A 46 8.54 15.99 -37.07
N MET A 47 7.75 15.71 -38.12
CA MET A 47 7.74 16.47 -39.37
C MET A 47 7.39 17.96 -39.16
N THR A 48 6.40 18.26 -38.32
CA THR A 48 6.05 19.65 -37.99
C THR A 48 7.14 20.32 -37.16
N GLN A 49 7.79 19.58 -36.25
CA GLN A 49 8.95 20.09 -35.50
C GLN A 49 10.13 20.43 -36.43
N GLU A 50 10.36 19.66 -37.51
CA GLU A 50 11.40 20.01 -38.50
C GLU A 50 11.03 21.27 -39.29
N ILE A 51 9.76 21.43 -39.68
CA ILE A 51 9.29 22.57 -40.50
C ILE A 51 9.45 23.89 -39.73
N PHE A 52 9.09 23.89 -38.44
CA PHE A 52 9.17 25.08 -37.59
C PHE A 52 10.48 25.17 -36.79
N ASN A 53 11.44 24.27 -37.05
CA ASN A 53 12.72 24.14 -36.34
C ASN A 53 12.55 24.15 -34.81
N CYS A 54 11.60 23.39 -34.27
CA CYS A 54 11.33 23.26 -32.83
C CYS A 54 11.56 21.84 -32.33
N ARG A 55 12.63 21.19 -32.82
CA ARG A 55 12.99 19.83 -32.42
C ARG A 55 13.41 19.79 -30.95
N ILE A 56 12.81 18.87 -30.21
CA ILE A 56 13.14 18.60 -28.81
C ILE A 56 14.60 18.14 -28.74
N ASP A 57 15.37 18.69 -27.79
CA ASP A 57 16.80 18.43 -27.55
C ASP A 57 17.79 18.98 -28.60
N GLU A 58 17.33 19.56 -29.71
CA GLU A 58 18.17 20.25 -30.71
C GLU A 58 17.91 21.76 -30.75
N ASP A 59 16.65 22.18 -31.00
CA ASP A 59 16.27 23.60 -31.17
C ASP A 59 15.58 24.18 -29.92
N VAL A 60 14.95 23.33 -29.11
CA VAL A 60 14.31 23.69 -27.84
C VAL A 60 14.95 22.82 -26.76
N THR A 61 15.59 23.46 -25.78
CA THR A 61 16.41 22.81 -24.74
C THR A 61 15.89 23.13 -23.35
N ASP A 62 16.36 22.40 -22.33
CA ASP A 62 15.98 22.64 -20.93
C ASP A 62 16.26 24.08 -20.46
N GLU A 63 17.29 24.74 -21.02
CA GLU A 63 17.66 26.12 -20.69
C GLU A 63 16.82 27.17 -21.46
N GLN A 64 16.33 26.83 -22.65
CA GLN A 64 15.44 27.66 -23.48
C GLN A 64 14.25 26.82 -23.97
N PRO A 65 13.20 26.67 -23.14
CA PRO A 65 12.09 25.76 -23.42
C PRO A 65 11.05 26.34 -24.39
N TYR A 66 11.31 27.50 -25.01
CA TYR A 66 10.32 28.21 -25.81
C TYR A 66 10.85 28.65 -27.17
N LYS A 67 9.94 28.78 -28.13
CA LYS A 67 10.21 29.28 -29.47
C LYS A 67 9.11 30.20 -29.98
N LEU A 68 9.51 31.29 -30.64
CA LEU A 68 8.62 32.20 -31.35
C LEU A 68 8.41 31.74 -32.79
N ILE A 69 7.15 31.56 -33.18
CA ILE A 69 6.76 31.14 -34.53
C ILE A 69 5.95 32.26 -35.17
N LYS A 70 6.30 32.63 -36.41
CA LYS A 70 5.55 33.64 -37.16
C LYS A 70 4.20 33.09 -37.60
N LYS A 71 3.18 33.92 -37.48
CA LYS A 71 1.81 33.63 -37.91
C LYS A 71 1.74 33.32 -39.40
N GLU A 72 2.55 34.01 -40.22
CA GLU A 72 2.67 33.77 -41.67
C GLU A 72 3.14 32.33 -42.00
N ASP A 73 4.10 31.81 -41.24
CA ASP A 73 4.64 30.46 -41.45
C ASP A 73 3.59 29.38 -41.12
N ILE A 74 2.75 29.61 -40.10
CA ILE A 74 1.64 28.72 -39.75
C ILE A 74 0.54 28.76 -40.82
N PHE A 75 0.27 29.93 -41.43
CA PHE A 75 -0.66 30.01 -42.56
C PHE A 75 -0.14 29.33 -43.82
N ALA A 76 1.14 29.48 -44.14
CA ALA A 76 1.78 28.75 -45.23
C ALA A 76 1.69 27.22 -45.00
N ASP A 77 1.78 26.79 -43.75
CA ASP A 77 1.57 25.39 -43.36
C ASP A 77 0.11 24.93 -43.55
N PHE A 78 -0.87 25.77 -43.23
CA PHE A 78 -2.29 25.49 -43.50
C PHE A 78 -2.59 25.42 -45.00
N GLU A 79 -1.94 26.24 -45.83
CA GLU A 79 -2.10 26.18 -47.29
C GLU A 79 -1.47 24.92 -47.89
N SER A 80 -0.34 24.47 -47.37
CA SER A 80 0.38 23.30 -47.88
C SER A 80 -0.17 21.95 -47.37
N ARG A 81 -0.58 21.87 -46.10
CA ARG A 81 -1.01 20.61 -45.44
C ARG A 81 -2.47 20.56 -45.00
N ALA A 82 -3.21 21.68 -45.06
CA ALA A 82 -4.63 21.78 -44.71
C ALA A 82 -4.99 21.07 -43.38
N ALA A 83 -5.91 20.10 -43.40
CA ALA A 83 -6.36 19.36 -42.21
C ALA A 83 -5.32 18.39 -41.62
N VAL A 84 -4.14 18.27 -42.22
CA VAL A 84 -3.02 17.43 -41.76
C VAL A 84 -1.99 18.25 -40.97
N SER A 85 -2.14 19.58 -40.89
CA SER A 85 -1.30 20.41 -40.02
C SER A 85 -1.66 20.18 -38.55
N ASP A 86 -0.64 20.00 -37.71
CA ASP A 86 -0.83 19.82 -36.27
C ASP A 86 -1.36 21.10 -35.56
N PHE A 87 -1.27 22.26 -36.23
CA PHE A 87 -1.86 23.52 -35.77
C PHE A 87 -3.33 23.68 -36.17
N TYR A 88 -3.90 22.72 -36.93
CA TYR A 88 -5.28 22.81 -37.40
C TYR A 88 -6.33 22.92 -36.27
N PRO A 89 -6.20 22.21 -35.12
CA PRO A 89 -7.13 22.38 -34.01
C PRO A 89 -7.18 23.81 -33.45
N VAL A 90 -6.05 24.52 -33.47
CA VAL A 90 -5.93 25.91 -33.02
C VAL A 90 -6.02 26.93 -34.17
N LYS A 91 -6.49 26.54 -35.36
CA LYS A 91 -6.56 27.42 -36.53
C LYS A 91 -7.36 28.69 -36.29
N LYS A 92 -8.51 28.60 -35.61
CA LYS A 92 -9.35 29.75 -35.25
C LYS A 92 -8.60 30.70 -34.31
N LEU A 93 -7.90 30.15 -33.31
CA LEU A 93 -7.05 30.90 -32.39
C LEU A 93 -5.92 31.63 -33.12
N VAL A 94 -5.19 30.95 -34.01
CA VAL A 94 -4.09 31.55 -34.78
C VAL A 94 -4.62 32.67 -35.70
N GLN A 95 -5.82 32.51 -36.27
CA GLN A 95 -6.47 33.56 -37.07
C GLN A 95 -6.82 34.79 -36.25
N GLU A 96 -7.38 34.58 -35.06
CA GLU A 96 -7.83 35.64 -34.15
C GLU A 96 -6.68 36.29 -33.34
N TYR A 97 -5.50 35.64 -33.25
CA TYR A 97 -4.35 36.16 -32.52
C TYR A 97 -3.88 37.53 -33.08
N PRO A 98 -3.75 38.58 -32.25
CA PRO A 98 -3.45 39.93 -32.73
C PRO A 98 -1.99 40.15 -33.15
N GLY A 99 -1.05 39.40 -32.58
CA GLY A 99 0.39 39.54 -32.86
C GLY A 99 0.86 38.80 -34.12
N GLU A 100 2.04 39.18 -34.63
CA GLU A 100 2.68 38.53 -35.78
C GLU A 100 3.42 37.23 -35.40
N GLU A 101 3.75 37.04 -34.12
CA GLU A 101 4.50 35.90 -33.61
C GLU A 101 3.81 35.27 -32.40
N LEU A 102 3.60 33.96 -32.45
CA LEU A 102 3.03 33.17 -31.36
C LEU A 102 4.14 32.46 -30.57
N LEU A 103 3.95 32.35 -29.25
CA LEU A 103 4.90 31.69 -28.36
C LEU A 103 4.51 30.22 -28.17
N LEU A 104 5.37 29.33 -28.63
CA LEU A 104 5.27 27.88 -28.45
C LEU A 104 6.26 27.44 -27.36
N ILE A 105 5.78 26.71 -26.36
CA ILE A 105 6.60 26.24 -25.24
C ILE A 105 6.59 24.72 -25.20
N TYR A 106 7.76 24.13 -24.97
CA TYR A 106 7.95 22.69 -24.76
C TYR A 106 7.61 22.34 -23.30
N ASP A 107 6.65 21.44 -23.11
CA ASP A 107 6.17 21.00 -21.79
C ASP A 107 6.83 19.69 -21.40
N LYS A 108 8.04 19.77 -20.84
CA LYS A 108 8.80 18.60 -20.39
C LYS A 108 8.07 17.79 -19.32
N ASP A 109 7.43 18.48 -18.38
CA ASP A 109 6.79 17.88 -17.21
C ASP A 109 5.34 17.45 -17.48
N PHE A 110 4.85 17.65 -18.71
CA PHE A 110 3.47 17.38 -19.11
C PHE A 110 2.44 18.06 -18.19
N LYS A 111 2.74 19.28 -17.71
CA LYS A 111 1.86 20.06 -16.82
C LYS A 111 0.47 20.26 -17.44
N TYR A 112 0.42 20.42 -18.76
CA TYR A 112 -0.81 20.58 -19.54
C TYR A 112 -1.12 19.38 -20.44
N GLY A 113 -0.47 18.24 -20.19
CA GLY A 113 -0.84 16.92 -20.72
C GLY A 113 -0.40 16.60 -22.15
N LEU A 114 0.09 17.57 -22.94
CA LEU A 114 0.61 17.37 -24.29
C LEU A 114 2.04 17.93 -24.40
N ASN A 115 2.81 17.48 -25.41
CA ASN A 115 4.25 17.75 -25.54
C ASN A 115 4.60 19.24 -25.70
N PHE A 116 3.71 20.04 -26.28
CA PHE A 116 3.87 21.48 -26.43
C PHE A 116 2.60 22.19 -25.99
N TYR A 117 2.70 23.48 -25.69
CA TYR A 117 1.53 24.35 -25.61
C TYR A 117 1.82 25.71 -26.23
N LEU A 118 0.76 26.33 -26.73
CA LEU A 118 0.78 27.64 -27.36
C LEU A 118 0.11 28.66 -26.45
N ILE A 119 0.73 29.82 -26.29
CA ILE A 119 0.09 30.93 -25.60
C ILE A 119 -0.78 31.70 -26.60
N GLY A 120 -2.09 31.67 -26.36
CA GLY A 120 -3.13 32.23 -27.21
C GLY A 120 -3.38 33.74 -27.03
N THR A 121 -2.69 34.40 -26.09
CA THR A 121 -2.82 35.85 -25.86
C THR A 121 -1.47 36.57 -25.92
N GLU A 122 -1.49 37.85 -26.32
CA GLU A 122 -0.27 38.68 -26.36
C GLU A 122 0.19 39.05 -24.94
N GLU A 123 -0.75 39.30 -24.02
CA GLU A 123 -0.47 39.55 -22.60
C GLU A 123 0.19 38.34 -21.92
N GLY A 124 -0.27 37.11 -22.21
CA GLY A 124 0.35 35.89 -21.68
C GLY A 124 1.78 35.68 -22.21
N LYS A 125 2.02 36.04 -23.47
CA LYS A 125 3.35 35.99 -24.09
C LYS A 125 4.31 36.99 -23.41
N GLU A 126 3.87 38.22 -23.15
CA GLU A 126 4.71 39.23 -22.50
C GLU A 126 5.01 38.89 -21.03
N ASN A 127 4.02 38.39 -20.28
CA ASN A 127 4.20 37.97 -18.89
C ASN A 127 5.17 36.79 -18.75
N TYR A 128 5.15 35.85 -19.68
CA TYR A 128 6.08 34.72 -19.69
C TYR A 128 7.52 35.17 -19.97
N LEU A 129 7.71 36.12 -20.89
CA LEU A 129 9.04 36.61 -21.29
C LEU A 129 9.64 37.58 -20.27
N ASN A 130 8.81 38.37 -19.57
CA ASN A 130 9.25 39.36 -18.58
C ASN A 130 8.46 39.20 -17.27
N PRO A 131 8.81 38.22 -16.41
CA PRO A 131 8.15 38.06 -15.12
C PRO A 131 8.44 39.29 -14.22
N PRO A 132 7.45 39.85 -13.51
CA PRO A 132 7.66 41.00 -12.64
C PRO A 132 8.50 40.64 -11.40
N GLU A 133 9.53 41.43 -11.09
CA GLU A 133 10.37 41.28 -9.88
C GLU A 133 9.55 41.62 -8.62
N VAL A 134 9.46 40.67 -7.68
CA VAL A 134 8.89 40.86 -6.34
C VAL A 134 10.03 40.89 -5.31
N PRO A 135 10.07 41.83 -4.34
CA PRO A 135 11.12 41.91 -3.34
C PRO A 135 11.13 40.71 -2.37
N GLU A 136 12.32 40.21 -2.05
CA GLU A 136 12.57 39.11 -1.10
C GLU A 136 12.18 39.47 0.34
N GLU A 137 11.32 38.68 0.97
CA GLU A 137 11.24 38.54 2.43
C GLU A 137 11.10 37.06 2.84
N GLN A 138 11.70 36.75 3.98
CA GLN A 138 12.08 35.43 4.48
C GLN A 138 10.92 34.61 5.08
N GLU A 139 11.15 33.30 5.06
CA GLU A 139 10.49 32.16 5.76
C GLU A 139 9.45 32.48 6.85
N ASP A 140 8.20 32.00 6.69
CA ASP A 140 7.62 30.93 7.52
C ASP A 140 6.11 30.64 7.26
N TYR A 141 5.78 29.34 7.28
CA TYR A 141 4.49 28.62 7.47
C TYR A 141 3.11 29.23 7.09
N LYS A 142 2.55 28.65 6.00
CA LYS A 142 1.16 28.28 5.64
C LYS A 142 -0.08 29.09 6.11
N GLU A 143 -0.87 29.42 5.07
CA GLU A 143 -2.34 29.52 4.95
C GLU A 143 -3.05 30.74 5.57
N TYR A 144 -3.59 31.61 4.70
CA TYR A 144 -5.01 32.01 4.64
C TYR A 144 -5.23 32.86 3.36
N ILE A 145 -6.15 32.43 2.49
CA ILE A 145 -6.63 33.21 1.34
C ILE A 145 -7.70 34.20 1.85
N SER A 146 -7.56 35.48 1.53
CA SER A 146 -8.63 36.47 1.65
C SER A 146 -8.65 37.42 0.44
N GLU A 147 -9.71 37.25 -0.37
CA GLU A 147 -10.40 38.21 -1.25
C GLU A 147 -9.61 39.39 -1.87
N ASP A 148 -9.29 39.26 -3.17
CA ASP A 148 -8.72 40.34 -3.99
C ASP A 148 -9.69 41.51 -4.23
N ILE A 149 -9.25 42.69 -3.81
CA ILE A 149 -9.90 43.98 -4.04
C ILE A 149 -9.62 44.44 -5.48
N TYR A 150 -10.67 44.58 -6.30
CA TYR A 150 -10.56 45.08 -7.68
C TYR A 150 -10.31 46.61 -7.73
N ILE A 151 -9.18 47.04 -8.30
CA ILE A 151 -8.86 48.46 -8.56
C ILE A 151 -9.08 48.80 -10.04
N TYR A 152 -10.10 49.62 -10.31
CA TYR A 152 -10.46 50.08 -11.65
C TYR A 152 -9.52 51.20 -12.17
N LYS A 153 -9.00 51.05 -13.40
CA LYS A 153 -8.29 52.11 -14.15
C LYS A 153 -9.05 52.47 -15.44
N PRO A 154 -9.43 53.73 -15.67
CA PRO A 154 -10.19 54.11 -16.86
C PRO A 154 -9.31 54.25 -18.12
N PRO A 155 -9.82 53.91 -19.31
CA PRO A 155 -9.08 54.00 -20.58
C PRO A 155 -8.99 55.45 -21.10
N VAL A 156 -7.86 55.77 -21.74
CA VAL A 156 -7.54 57.09 -22.31
C VAL A 156 -7.83 57.09 -23.82
N SER A 157 -8.48 58.14 -24.33
CA SER A 157 -8.89 58.26 -25.74
C SER A 157 -7.69 58.43 -26.68
N LYS A 158 -7.63 57.62 -27.74
CA LYS A 158 -6.71 57.81 -28.89
C LYS A 158 -7.36 58.68 -29.98
N PRO A 159 -6.59 59.47 -30.74
CA PRO A 159 -7.13 60.38 -31.76
C PRO A 159 -7.67 59.63 -33.00
N TRP A 160 -8.69 60.20 -33.62
CA TRP A 160 -9.35 59.68 -34.84
C TRP A 160 -8.46 59.86 -36.08
N VAL A 161 -8.37 58.81 -36.89
CA VAL A 161 -7.66 58.83 -38.18
C VAL A 161 -8.67 58.61 -39.30
N SER A 162 -8.84 59.63 -40.15
CA SER A 162 -9.76 59.58 -41.28
C SER A 162 -9.20 58.78 -42.46
N LEU A 163 -10.05 58.00 -43.11
CA LEU A 163 -9.75 57.20 -44.30
C LEU A 163 -10.51 57.67 -45.57
N GLY A 164 -11.02 58.92 -45.58
CA GLY A 164 -11.44 59.62 -46.81
C GLY A 164 -12.90 59.46 -47.26
N SER A 165 -13.72 58.64 -46.59
CA SER A 165 -15.14 58.43 -46.92
C SER A 165 -16.09 59.57 -46.50
N GLU A 166 -15.62 60.46 -45.64
CA GLU A 166 -16.40 61.59 -45.11
C GLU A 166 -16.71 62.68 -46.16
N LYS A 167 -15.94 62.76 -47.25
CA LYS A 167 -16.12 63.78 -48.30
C LYS A 167 -17.31 63.48 -49.23
N GLU A 168 -17.56 62.20 -49.53
CA GLU A 168 -18.72 61.78 -50.34
C GLU A 168 -20.03 61.93 -49.55
N ILE A 169 -19.99 61.67 -48.24
CA ILE A 169 -21.16 61.79 -47.36
C ILE A 169 -21.59 63.26 -47.21
N GLU A 170 -20.65 64.19 -47.18
CA GLU A 170 -20.97 65.62 -47.05
C GLU A 170 -21.64 66.19 -48.31
N GLU A 171 -21.23 65.73 -49.51
CA GLU A 171 -21.78 66.19 -50.81
C GLU A 171 -23.22 65.70 -51.06
N GLU A 172 -23.63 64.56 -50.49
CA GLU A 172 -24.99 64.03 -50.62
C GLU A 172 -25.96 64.51 -49.52
N SER A 173 -25.50 65.28 -48.53
CA SER A 173 -26.32 65.64 -47.35
C SER A 173 -27.17 66.92 -47.52
N VAL A 174 -28.50 66.80 -47.33
CA VAL A 174 -29.50 67.89 -47.47
C VAL A 174 -29.68 68.66 -46.15
N LYS A 175 -29.71 70.01 -46.16
CA LYS A 175 -29.79 70.87 -44.95
C LYS A 175 -31.12 71.65 -44.85
N GLU A 176 -31.84 71.54 -43.72
CA GLU A 176 -33.12 72.24 -43.44
C GLU A 176 -32.97 73.59 -42.69
N SER A 177 -33.91 74.52 -42.88
CA SER A 177 -33.65 75.97 -42.74
C SER A 177 -34.43 76.80 -41.69
N THR A 178 -35.17 76.26 -40.69
CA THR A 178 -35.85 77.13 -39.68
C THR A 178 -36.02 76.52 -38.26
N LYS A 179 -36.13 77.39 -37.23
CA LYS A 179 -36.04 77.09 -35.77
C LYS A 179 -37.40 76.88 -35.07
N GLN A 180 -37.46 76.03 -34.02
CA GLN A 180 -38.65 75.74 -33.19
C GLN A 180 -38.46 76.14 -31.69
N ILE A 181 -39.56 76.39 -30.95
CA ILE A 181 -39.60 76.84 -29.52
C ILE A 181 -40.48 75.89 -28.67
N THR A 182 -40.13 75.70 -27.37
CA THR A 182 -40.79 74.74 -26.43
C THR A 182 -41.08 75.36 -25.04
N HIS A 183 -42.19 74.96 -24.37
CA HIS A 183 -42.60 75.42 -23.01
C HIS A 183 -42.75 74.27 -21.99
N VAL A 184 -42.59 74.55 -20.68
CA VAL A 184 -42.64 73.57 -19.56
C VAL A 184 -43.45 74.10 -18.36
N ILE A 185 -44.27 73.25 -17.72
CA ILE A 185 -45.09 73.56 -16.53
C ILE A 185 -44.66 72.68 -15.34
N SER A 186 -44.65 73.23 -14.11
CA SER A 186 -44.22 72.52 -12.88
C SER A 186 -45.08 72.84 -11.64
N ARG A 187 -45.02 71.99 -10.59
CA ARG A 187 -45.73 72.15 -9.30
C ARG A 187 -44.79 71.96 -8.11
N LYS A 188 -45.06 72.62 -6.97
CA LYS A 188 -44.26 72.51 -5.73
C LYS A 188 -44.40 71.13 -5.05
N ARG A 189 -43.25 70.57 -4.64
CA ARG A 189 -43.08 69.19 -4.16
C ARG A 189 -43.82 68.84 -2.86
N SER A 190 -44.05 69.79 -1.96
CA SER A 190 -44.80 69.55 -0.71
C SER A 190 -46.28 69.23 -0.92
N GLY A 191 -46.83 69.57 -2.10
CA GLY A 191 -48.21 69.22 -2.48
C GLY A 191 -48.32 67.95 -3.30
N PHE A 192 -47.24 67.17 -3.44
CA PHE A 192 -47.24 65.89 -4.15
C PHE A 192 -47.80 64.80 -3.23
N GLY A 193 -48.75 64.02 -3.72
CA GLY A 193 -49.36 62.90 -2.97
C GLY A 193 -50.50 63.28 -2.01
N ALA A 194 -50.73 64.57 -1.72
CA ALA A 194 -51.95 64.99 -1.04
C ALA A 194 -53.17 64.71 -1.94
N PRO A 195 -54.31 64.20 -1.40
CA PRO A 195 -55.47 63.86 -2.21
C PRO A 195 -55.97 65.11 -2.94
N VAL A 196 -55.80 65.12 -4.26
CA VAL A 196 -56.32 66.18 -5.12
C VAL A 196 -57.79 65.89 -5.34
N LYS A 197 -58.66 66.70 -4.74
CA LYS A 197 -60.07 66.73 -5.15
C LYS A 197 -60.13 67.45 -6.49
N PHE A 198 -60.05 66.67 -7.56
CA PHE A 198 -60.46 67.17 -8.86
C PHE A 198 -61.94 67.51 -8.77
N SER A 199 -62.27 68.74 -9.17
CA SER A 199 -63.66 69.15 -9.35
C SER A 199 -63.82 69.48 -10.81
N ASP A 200 -64.88 68.96 -11.42
CA ASP A 200 -65.27 69.36 -12.76
C ASP A 200 -65.75 70.81 -12.70
N ARG A 201 -64.79 71.73 -12.85
CA ARG A 201 -65.10 73.14 -13.02
C ARG A 201 -65.54 73.32 -14.46
N LYS A 202 -66.85 73.51 -14.66
CA LYS A 202 -67.36 73.94 -15.96
C LYS A 202 -66.71 75.27 -16.33
N ALA A 203 -66.45 75.40 -17.63
CA ALA A 203 -65.65 76.43 -18.27
C ALA A 203 -65.94 77.91 -17.91
N PRO A 204 -67.12 78.37 -17.40
CA PRO A 204 -67.30 79.79 -17.11
C PRO A 204 -66.70 80.25 -15.77
N SER A 205 -66.24 79.33 -14.92
CA SER A 205 -65.89 79.65 -13.52
C SER A 205 -64.44 80.12 -13.29
N VAL A 206 -63.61 80.22 -14.33
CA VAL A 206 -62.28 80.86 -14.28
C VAL A 206 -62.06 81.67 -15.56
N ARG A 207 -61.56 82.90 -15.40
CA ARG A 207 -61.54 84.00 -16.38
C ARG A 207 -60.67 83.82 -17.64
N ASP A 208 -60.05 82.66 -17.86
CA ASP A 208 -59.18 82.41 -19.01
C ASP A 208 -59.35 80.99 -19.57
N ALA A 209 -60.54 80.72 -20.13
CA ALA A 209 -60.92 79.44 -20.73
C ALA A 209 -61.22 79.58 -22.25
N HIS A 210 -60.45 78.85 -23.06
CA HIS A 210 -60.67 78.35 -24.44
C HIS A 210 -60.98 79.34 -25.60
N ILE A 211 -60.29 79.12 -26.74
CA ILE A 211 -60.76 79.45 -28.11
C ILE A 211 -61.26 78.13 -28.73
N GLU A 212 -62.52 78.09 -29.14
CA GLU A 212 -63.11 76.99 -29.91
C GLU A 212 -62.88 77.25 -31.41
N CYS A 213 -62.19 76.35 -32.12
CA CYS A 213 -62.00 76.42 -33.58
C CYS A 213 -62.87 75.36 -34.27
N THR A 214 -63.92 75.78 -34.98
CA THR A 214 -64.67 74.92 -35.91
C THR A 214 -64.25 75.21 -37.35
N ALA A 215 -64.13 74.17 -38.18
CA ALA A 215 -63.78 74.32 -39.59
C ALA A 215 -65.00 74.77 -40.42
N TYR A 216 -64.83 75.79 -41.28
CA TYR A 216 -65.75 76.15 -42.37
C TYR A 216 -65.05 75.92 -43.73
N PRO A 217 -65.75 75.40 -44.76
CA PRO A 217 -65.19 75.19 -46.09
C PRO A 217 -65.29 76.45 -46.96
N ASP A 218 -64.20 76.83 -47.63
CA ASP A 218 -64.19 77.88 -48.68
C ASP A 218 -63.78 77.31 -50.05
N LYS A 219 -64.35 77.87 -51.12
CA LYS A 219 -64.80 77.13 -52.32
C LYS A 219 -64.05 77.38 -53.63
N ASN A 220 -62.93 78.10 -53.70
CA ASN A 220 -62.40 78.50 -55.01
C ASN A 220 -60.92 78.16 -55.26
N PHE A 221 -60.61 76.89 -55.58
CA PHE A 221 -59.40 76.65 -56.37
C PHE A 221 -59.51 75.46 -57.34
N THR A 222 -59.27 75.74 -58.63
CA THR A 222 -59.25 74.79 -59.77
C THR A 222 -57.85 74.73 -60.40
N LEU A 223 -57.40 73.53 -60.80
CA LEU A 223 -56.05 73.19 -61.30
C LEU A 223 -56.11 72.51 -62.69
N LYS A 224 -55.09 72.75 -63.55
CA LYS A 224 -54.77 71.97 -64.78
C LYS A 224 -53.36 71.35 -64.65
N GLN A 225 -53.15 70.15 -65.21
CA GLN A 225 -52.02 69.24 -64.96
C GLN A 225 -51.19 68.93 -66.22
N LEU A 226 -49.85 68.86 -66.08
CA LEU A 226 -48.85 68.38 -67.06
C LEU A 226 -47.98 67.28 -66.40
N GLU A 227 -47.49 66.31 -67.17
CA GLU A 227 -46.78 65.12 -66.69
C GLU A 227 -45.26 65.35 -66.51
N ARG A 228 -44.69 64.70 -65.50
CA ARG A 228 -43.28 64.79 -65.06
C ARG A 228 -42.81 63.39 -64.67
N ASP A 229 -41.58 63.04 -65.03
CA ASP A 229 -40.93 61.81 -64.52
C ASP A 229 -40.66 61.98 -63.02
N VAL A 230 -41.31 61.12 -62.23
CA VAL A 230 -41.25 61.13 -60.78
C VAL A 230 -40.90 59.72 -60.32
N GLY A 231 -39.72 59.56 -59.72
CA GLY A 231 -39.40 58.39 -58.91
C GLY A 231 -40.12 58.48 -57.57
N LEU A 232 -41.01 57.53 -57.28
CA LEU A 232 -41.72 57.45 -56.00
C LEU A 232 -41.06 56.38 -55.12
N GLN A 233 -40.35 56.80 -54.07
CA GLN A 233 -39.89 55.90 -53.03
C GLN A 233 -40.99 55.78 -51.97
N ALA A 234 -41.72 54.65 -51.99
CA ALA A 234 -42.83 54.35 -51.07
C ALA A 234 -42.37 53.88 -49.67
N VAL A 235 -41.15 54.22 -49.28
CA VAL A 235 -40.60 53.96 -47.95
C VAL A 235 -40.69 55.30 -47.18
N PRO A 236 -41.26 55.34 -45.96
CA PRO A 236 -41.23 56.56 -45.16
C PRO A 236 -39.78 57.05 -45.07
N GLN A 237 -39.54 58.36 -45.21
CA GLN A 237 -38.18 58.91 -45.10
C GLN A 237 -37.56 58.40 -43.80
N ILE A 238 -36.55 57.54 -43.95
CA ILE A 238 -35.80 57.03 -42.82
C ILE A 238 -34.83 58.15 -42.46
N ARG A 239 -35.05 58.81 -41.32
CA ARG A 239 -34.02 59.65 -40.70
C ARG A 239 -33.15 58.74 -39.85
N ASP A 240 -31.89 58.61 -40.21
CA ASP A 240 -30.89 58.08 -39.29
C ASP A 240 -30.83 59.02 -38.09
N THR A 241 -31.42 58.56 -36.99
CA THR A 241 -31.40 59.28 -35.73
C THR A 241 -30.35 58.59 -34.87
N SER A 242 -29.11 59.04 -34.96
CA SER A 242 -28.07 58.59 -34.03
C SER A 242 -28.23 59.36 -32.72
N THR A 243 -28.88 58.74 -31.75
CA THR A 243 -28.79 59.20 -30.36
C THR A 243 -27.57 58.57 -29.72
N GLN A 244 -26.46 59.30 -29.71
CA GLN A 244 -25.38 58.98 -28.79
C GLN A 244 -25.70 59.66 -27.46
N THR A 245 -26.16 58.88 -26.48
CA THR A 245 -26.23 59.37 -25.11
C THR A 245 -24.83 59.79 -24.71
N ARG A 246 -24.60 61.08 -24.43
CA ARG A 246 -23.40 61.46 -23.71
C ARG A 246 -23.46 60.71 -22.40
N TRP A 247 -22.58 59.73 -22.20
CA TRP A 247 -22.46 59.01 -20.94
C TRP A 247 -21.86 59.99 -19.91
N ALA A 248 -22.66 60.95 -19.47
CA ALA A 248 -22.43 61.64 -18.22
C ALA A 248 -22.70 60.59 -17.16
N TYR A 249 -21.65 59.87 -16.76
CA TYR A 249 -21.73 58.94 -15.65
C TYR A 249 -22.25 59.74 -14.44
N PRO A 250 -23.48 59.49 -13.96
CA PRO A 250 -23.88 60.06 -12.69
C PRO A 250 -22.91 59.44 -11.68
N LYS A 251 -21.94 60.22 -11.20
CA LYS A 251 -21.13 59.79 -10.07
C LYS A 251 -22.09 59.76 -8.90
N ASN A 252 -22.45 58.56 -8.47
CA ASN A 252 -23.13 58.35 -7.21
C ASN A 252 -22.23 58.99 -6.14
N ALA A 253 -22.59 60.18 -5.69
CA ALA A 253 -21.92 60.84 -4.60
C ALA A 253 -22.59 60.35 -3.32
N THR A 254 -22.02 59.32 -2.73
CA THR A 254 -22.38 58.87 -1.39
C THR A 254 -21.45 59.56 -0.40
N THR A 255 -21.99 60.48 0.39
CA THR A 255 -21.27 60.99 1.57
C THR A 255 -21.26 59.91 2.64
N GLN A 256 -20.13 59.26 2.82
CA GLN A 256 -19.83 58.48 4.00
C GLN A 256 -19.18 59.44 5.01
N TYR A 257 -19.82 59.59 6.17
CA TYR A 257 -19.23 60.33 7.28
C TYR A 257 -18.24 59.41 7.99
N TYR A 258 -16.99 59.84 8.07
CA TYR A 258 -16.05 59.27 9.04
C TYR A 258 -16.24 60.03 10.36
N PRO A 259 -16.16 59.36 11.52
CA PRO A 259 -16.03 60.05 12.79
C PRO A 259 -14.88 61.05 12.68
N ARG A 260 -15.10 62.27 13.17
CA ARG A 260 -14.02 63.25 13.21
C ARG A 260 -12.91 62.69 14.10
N GLU A 261 -11.76 62.41 13.52
CA GLU A 261 -10.56 62.12 14.28
C GLU A 261 -10.03 63.42 14.87
N PHE A 262 -9.75 63.41 16.17
CA PHE A 262 -9.11 64.54 16.83
C PHE A 262 -7.70 64.70 16.27
N SER A 263 -7.31 65.93 15.97
CA SER A 263 -5.90 66.24 15.71
C SER A 263 -5.05 65.91 16.94
N GLU A 264 -3.75 65.65 16.75
CA GLU A 264 -2.84 65.35 17.88
C GLU A 264 -2.88 66.46 18.95
N GLU A 265 -2.99 67.73 18.55
CA GLU A 265 -3.16 68.88 19.46
C GLU A 265 -4.48 68.81 20.27
N GLU A 266 -5.58 68.40 19.63
CA GLU A 266 -6.87 68.20 20.30
C GLU A 266 -6.85 67.02 21.27
N LYS A 267 -6.14 65.93 20.93
CA LYS A 267 -5.96 64.79 21.83
C LYS A 267 -5.18 65.18 23.08
N GLU A 268 -4.12 65.98 22.93
CA GLU A 268 -3.33 66.47 24.07
C GLU A 268 -4.16 67.40 24.97
N THR A 269 -4.92 68.33 24.38
CA THR A 269 -5.79 69.23 25.16
C THR A 269 -6.92 68.50 25.88
N LEU A 270 -7.53 67.50 25.25
CA LEU A 270 -8.55 66.64 25.87
C LEU A 270 -7.94 65.74 26.95
N GLY A 271 -6.74 65.18 26.72
CA GLY A 271 -6.02 64.36 27.68
C GLY A 271 -5.64 65.12 28.95
N GLN A 272 -5.38 66.42 28.84
CA GLN A 272 -5.12 67.32 29.97
C GLN A 272 -6.41 67.85 30.65
N SER A 273 -7.59 67.53 30.11
CA SER A 273 -8.86 68.00 30.67
C SER A 273 -9.22 67.28 31.97
N LYS A 274 -9.39 68.05 33.06
CA LYS A 274 -9.77 67.53 34.37
C LYS A 274 -11.10 66.77 34.37
N THR A 275 -12.05 67.20 33.54
CA THR A 275 -13.36 66.53 33.44
C THR A 275 -13.26 65.13 32.86
N LEU A 276 -12.34 64.91 31.91
CA LEU A 276 -12.09 63.59 31.33
C LEU A 276 -11.37 62.71 32.35
N THR A 277 -10.39 63.24 33.09
CA THR A 277 -9.68 62.49 34.14
C THR A 277 -10.63 62.03 35.25
N GLU A 278 -11.54 62.90 35.71
CA GLU A 278 -12.55 62.53 36.72
C GLU A 278 -13.51 61.44 36.21
N PHE A 279 -13.94 61.53 34.94
CA PHE A 279 -14.74 60.49 34.32
C PHE A 279 -14.00 59.16 34.23
N LEU A 280 -12.74 59.17 33.76
CA LEU A 280 -11.92 57.97 33.64
C LEU A 280 -11.68 57.30 35.00
N ASN A 281 -11.44 58.07 36.06
CA ASN A 281 -11.27 57.53 37.41
C ASN A 281 -12.56 56.92 37.98
N ASN A 282 -13.73 57.43 37.60
CA ASN A 282 -15.00 56.83 38.01
C ASN A 282 -15.28 55.53 37.23
N VAL A 283 -15.00 55.52 35.93
CA VAL A 283 -15.20 54.34 35.06
C VAL A 283 -14.17 53.26 35.32
N SER A 284 -12.94 53.61 35.70
CA SER A 284 -11.86 52.64 35.96
C SER A 284 -12.26 51.64 37.04
N ILE A 285 -12.97 52.07 38.09
CA ILE A 285 -13.47 51.18 39.14
C ILE A 285 -14.43 50.13 38.55
N SER A 286 -15.32 50.53 37.65
CA SER A 286 -16.29 49.62 37.04
C SER A 286 -15.62 48.64 36.07
N VAL A 287 -14.61 49.10 35.33
CA VAL A 287 -13.80 48.25 34.45
C VAL A 287 -12.96 47.26 35.26
N GLU A 288 -12.35 47.70 36.36
CA GLU A 288 -11.55 46.86 37.25
C GLU A 288 -12.38 45.72 37.86
N ILE A 289 -13.62 46.00 38.27
CA ILE A 289 -14.55 44.96 38.75
C ILE A 289 -14.84 43.93 37.65
N ALA A 290 -15.07 44.37 36.41
CA ALA A 290 -15.33 43.47 35.29
C ALA A 290 -14.10 42.63 34.91
N LEU A 291 -12.89 43.22 34.98
CA LEU A 291 -11.64 42.51 34.75
C LEU A 291 -11.39 41.46 35.84
N GLN A 292 -11.59 41.81 37.11
CA GLN A 292 -11.48 40.86 38.23
C GLN A 292 -12.48 39.70 38.07
N GLN A 293 -13.72 39.97 37.64
CA GLN A 293 -14.70 38.92 37.39
C GLN A 293 -14.26 37.95 36.29
N ASN A 294 -13.68 38.46 35.20
CA ASN A 294 -13.15 37.62 34.11
C ASN A 294 -11.90 36.82 34.52
N GLU A 295 -11.05 37.38 35.39
CA GLU A 295 -9.84 36.71 35.90
C GLU A 295 -10.16 35.64 36.95
N ILE A 296 -11.16 35.87 37.81
CA ILE A 296 -11.60 34.90 38.82
C ILE A 296 -12.14 33.62 38.17
N MET A 297 -12.92 33.75 37.09
CA MET A 297 -13.48 32.60 36.40
C MET A 297 -13.84 32.96 34.95
N ASN A 298 -13.21 32.29 34.00
CA ASN A 298 -13.55 32.42 32.59
C ASN A 298 -14.75 31.52 32.25
N THR A 299 -15.96 32.10 32.22
CA THR A 299 -17.21 31.38 31.93
C THR A 299 -17.33 30.85 30.50
N PHE A 300 -16.42 31.23 29.61
CA PHE A 300 -16.45 30.85 28.19
C PHE A 300 -15.46 29.74 27.84
N ILE A 301 -14.70 29.24 28.82
CA ILE A 301 -13.90 28.02 28.64
C ILE A 301 -14.85 26.84 28.76
N ASP A 302 -14.90 26.04 27.71
CA ASP A 302 -15.57 24.75 27.71
C ASP A 302 -14.56 23.71 28.20
N ASP A 303 -14.60 23.39 29.50
CA ASP A 303 -13.71 22.39 30.11
C ASP A 303 -13.77 21.04 29.36
N TRP A 304 -14.88 20.72 28.70
CA TRP A 304 -15.04 19.50 27.90
C TRP A 304 -14.23 19.53 26.60
N LYS A 305 -13.99 20.70 26.00
CA LYS A 305 -13.08 20.84 24.85
C LYS A 305 -11.62 20.73 25.27
N SER A 306 -11.28 21.24 26.45
CA SER A 306 -9.93 21.16 27.03
C SER A 306 -9.56 19.75 27.50
N LEU A 307 -10.57 18.94 27.85
CA LEU A 307 -10.45 17.50 28.15
C LEU A 307 -10.33 16.62 26.90
N ALA A 308 -10.58 17.16 25.70
CA ALA A 308 -10.60 16.40 24.44
C ALA A 308 -9.23 16.31 23.75
N GLU A 309 -8.14 16.64 24.46
CA GLU A 309 -6.80 16.31 24.00
C GLU A 309 -6.45 14.88 24.42
N GLU A 310 -6.45 13.99 23.41
CA GLU A 310 -5.82 12.66 23.40
C GLU A 310 -6.49 11.49 24.16
N GLU A 311 -7.82 11.40 24.13
CA GLU A 311 -8.50 10.10 24.32
C GLU A 311 -9.46 9.80 23.17
N GLY A 312 -8.90 9.53 21.99
CA GLY A 312 -9.59 8.79 20.92
C GLY A 312 -9.85 7.32 21.27
N THR A 313 -10.01 6.99 22.55
CA THR A 313 -9.81 5.63 23.08
C THR A 313 -10.82 5.22 24.14
N PHE A 314 -11.97 5.90 24.26
CA PHE A 314 -12.96 5.53 25.29
C PHE A 314 -14.42 5.75 24.87
N GLY A 315 -14.79 5.34 23.65
CA GLY A 315 -16.14 5.58 23.11
C GLY A 315 -16.76 4.47 22.29
N ASP A 316 -16.03 3.87 21.35
CA ASP A 316 -16.46 2.61 20.76
C ASP A 316 -15.90 1.49 21.62
N LYS A 317 -16.69 0.45 21.87
CA LYS A 317 -16.15 -0.83 22.32
C LYS A 317 -15.16 -1.26 21.24
N THR A 318 -13.87 -0.94 21.41
CA THR A 318 -12.84 -1.42 20.51
C THR A 318 -12.82 -2.91 20.71
N ASP A 319 -13.48 -3.65 19.82
CA ASP A 319 -13.51 -5.10 19.89
C ASP A 319 -12.07 -5.58 19.93
N THR A 320 -11.67 -6.15 21.06
CA THR A 320 -10.35 -6.74 21.23
C THR A 320 -10.29 -8.11 20.56
N HIS A 321 -11.44 -8.69 20.25
CA HIS A 321 -11.59 -10.00 19.65
C HIS A 321 -11.49 -9.95 18.12
N LEU A 322 -10.89 -11.00 17.55
CA LEU A 322 -10.90 -11.26 16.12
C LEU A 322 -12.34 -11.53 15.70
N ARG A 323 -12.84 -10.80 14.70
CA ARG A 323 -14.20 -10.98 14.17
C ARG A 323 -14.15 -11.87 12.95
N GLU A 324 -14.98 -12.91 12.89
CA GLU A 324 -15.04 -13.75 11.70
C GLU A 324 -15.65 -12.96 10.54
N TYR A 325 -14.90 -12.86 9.44
CA TYR A 325 -15.33 -12.18 8.23
C TYR A 325 -16.00 -13.17 7.27
N GLN A 326 -15.33 -14.30 6.99
CA GLN A 326 -15.81 -15.31 6.05
C GLN A 326 -15.12 -16.65 6.31
N SER A 327 -15.80 -17.75 5.99
CA SER A 327 -15.22 -19.10 6.02
C SER A 327 -15.41 -19.80 4.67
N PHE A 328 -14.39 -20.53 4.23
CA PHE A 328 -14.40 -21.30 2.99
C PHE A 328 -14.27 -22.80 3.29
N THR A 329 -15.13 -23.59 2.67
CA THR A 329 -15.11 -25.06 2.76
C THR A 329 -15.47 -25.63 1.39
N ASP A 330 -14.69 -26.59 0.91
CA ASP A 330 -15.04 -27.31 -0.32
C ASP A 330 -16.19 -28.29 -0.06
N LEU A 331 -17.38 -27.96 -0.56
CA LEU A 331 -18.57 -28.79 -0.42
C LEU A 331 -18.65 -29.91 -1.48
N HIS A 332 -17.87 -29.82 -2.57
CA HIS A 332 -17.97 -30.75 -3.69
C HIS A 332 -17.15 -32.01 -3.46
N ASN A 333 -16.05 -31.93 -2.71
CA ASN A 333 -15.27 -33.10 -2.29
C ASN A 333 -15.78 -33.67 -0.97
N LEU A 334 -16.60 -34.73 -1.04
CA LEU A 334 -17.08 -35.53 0.10
C LEU A 334 -15.99 -36.30 0.85
N THR A 335 -14.70 -36.10 0.52
CA THR A 335 -13.58 -36.79 1.16
C THR A 335 -13.10 -35.98 2.35
N GLU A 336 -12.81 -36.65 3.47
CA GLU A 336 -12.25 -36.03 4.67
C GLU A 336 -10.86 -35.46 4.38
N LYS A 337 -10.83 -34.22 3.90
CA LYS A 337 -9.63 -33.48 3.57
C LYS A 337 -9.22 -32.58 4.74
N MET A 338 -7.94 -32.28 4.84
CA MET A 338 -7.36 -31.32 5.77
C MET A 338 -6.60 -30.24 4.99
N ILE A 339 -6.56 -29.03 5.51
CA ILE A 339 -5.73 -27.97 4.93
C ILE A 339 -4.31 -28.10 5.50
N THR A 340 -3.31 -28.17 4.62
CA THR A 340 -1.90 -28.29 5.00
C THR A 340 -1.18 -26.94 5.01
N CYS A 341 -1.45 -26.09 4.03
CA CYS A 341 -0.78 -24.81 3.86
C CYS A 341 -1.75 -23.78 3.28
N VAL A 342 -1.56 -22.51 3.67
CA VAL A 342 -2.31 -21.37 3.19
C VAL A 342 -1.35 -20.31 2.72
N CYS A 343 -1.65 -19.67 1.60
CA CYS A 343 -0.89 -18.52 1.11
C CYS A 343 -1.81 -17.49 0.47
N TRP A 344 -1.71 -16.24 0.91
CA TRP A 344 -2.37 -15.11 0.28
C TRP A 344 -1.71 -14.81 -1.07
N HIS A 345 -2.52 -14.46 -2.06
CA HIS A 345 -1.97 -14.01 -3.33
C HIS A 345 -1.26 -12.65 -3.14
N PRO A 346 -0.02 -12.46 -3.63
CA PRO A 346 0.79 -11.28 -3.31
C PRO A 346 0.28 -9.98 -3.94
N VAL A 347 -0.34 -10.05 -5.14
CA VAL A 347 -0.80 -8.86 -5.88
C VAL A 347 -2.33 -8.67 -5.83
N ILE A 348 -3.09 -9.73 -6.13
CA ILE A 348 -4.55 -9.70 -6.15
C ILE A 348 -5.13 -9.78 -4.74
N TYR A 349 -5.59 -8.62 -4.25
CA TYR A 349 -6.32 -8.54 -2.98
C TYR A 349 -7.59 -9.38 -2.97
N GLY A 350 -7.79 -10.14 -1.90
CA GLY A 350 -8.98 -10.95 -1.62
C GLY A 350 -8.94 -12.36 -2.21
N LEU A 351 -7.79 -12.78 -2.75
CA LEU A 351 -7.56 -14.10 -3.31
C LEU A 351 -6.60 -14.91 -2.41
N ILE A 352 -6.98 -16.15 -2.13
CA ILE A 352 -6.27 -17.04 -1.20
C ILE A 352 -6.10 -18.40 -1.86
N ALA A 353 -4.88 -18.93 -1.86
CA ALA A 353 -4.61 -20.29 -2.25
C ALA A 353 -4.49 -21.19 -1.01
N VAL A 354 -5.04 -22.40 -1.11
CA VAL A 354 -5.09 -23.38 -0.03
C VAL A 354 -4.71 -24.75 -0.58
N SER A 355 -3.70 -25.41 0.02
CA SER A 355 -3.38 -26.80 -0.32
C SER A 355 -4.15 -27.76 0.55
N VAL A 356 -4.65 -28.82 -0.07
CA VAL A 356 -5.54 -29.76 0.57
C VAL A 356 -4.97 -31.18 0.47
N ALA A 357 -4.89 -31.86 1.61
CA ALA A 357 -4.42 -33.23 1.71
C ALA A 357 -5.48 -34.15 2.31
N VAL A 358 -5.41 -35.45 2.02
CA VAL A 358 -6.36 -36.42 2.59
C VAL A 358 -6.02 -36.65 4.06
N ARG A 359 -7.01 -36.66 4.95
CA ARG A 359 -6.80 -36.88 6.39
C ARG A 359 -6.59 -38.36 6.68
N LEU A 360 -5.34 -38.81 6.65
CA LEU A 360 -4.96 -40.20 6.94
C LEU A 360 -3.69 -40.25 7.79
N SER A 361 -3.66 -41.19 8.73
CA SER A 361 -2.43 -41.55 9.44
C SER A 361 -1.40 -42.17 8.48
N PHE A 362 -0.13 -42.20 8.89
CA PHE A 362 0.93 -42.77 8.05
C PHE A 362 0.66 -44.24 7.68
N GLU A 363 0.20 -45.05 8.63
CA GLU A 363 -0.11 -46.46 8.40
C GLU A 363 -1.27 -46.65 7.41
N GLU A 364 -2.32 -45.85 7.54
CA GLU A 364 -3.46 -45.85 6.61
C GLU A 364 -3.04 -45.40 5.22
N ARG A 365 -2.16 -44.40 5.11
CA ARG A 365 -1.63 -43.96 3.81
C ARG A 365 -0.85 -45.07 3.11
N VAL A 366 -0.05 -45.84 3.85
CA VAL A 366 0.66 -46.99 3.28
C VAL A 366 -0.34 -48.04 2.79
N HIS A 367 -1.38 -48.34 3.58
CA HIS A 367 -2.40 -49.32 3.22
C HIS A 367 -3.24 -48.90 2.01
N PHE A 368 -3.61 -47.61 1.90
CA PHE A 368 -4.41 -47.05 0.81
C PHE A 368 -3.58 -46.44 -0.32
N SER A 369 -2.26 -46.64 -0.33
CA SER A 369 -1.33 -46.04 -1.29
C SER A 369 -1.76 -46.20 -2.76
N GLY A 370 -2.22 -47.39 -3.16
CA GLY A 370 -2.72 -47.64 -4.52
C GLY A 370 -4.00 -46.86 -4.89
N LYS A 371 -4.85 -46.51 -3.91
CA LYS A 371 -6.05 -45.69 -4.11
C LYS A 371 -5.70 -44.20 -4.10
N LEU A 372 -4.75 -43.79 -3.27
CA LEU A 372 -4.28 -42.40 -3.18
C LEU A 372 -3.59 -41.96 -4.47
N LEU A 373 -2.83 -42.85 -5.12
CA LEU A 373 -2.23 -42.59 -6.44
C LEU A 373 -3.26 -42.32 -7.56
N LEU A 374 -4.53 -42.72 -7.37
CA LEU A 374 -5.60 -42.50 -8.34
C LEU A 374 -6.36 -41.18 -8.08
N GLN A 375 -6.15 -40.53 -6.94
CA GLN A 375 -6.80 -39.28 -6.58
C GLN A 375 -5.77 -38.15 -6.54
N PRO A 376 -5.76 -37.23 -7.52
CA PRO A 376 -4.84 -36.11 -7.48
C PRO A 376 -5.15 -35.20 -6.29
N SER A 377 -4.10 -34.66 -5.67
CA SER A 377 -4.23 -33.61 -4.67
C SER A 377 -4.43 -32.25 -5.37
N LEU A 378 -5.02 -31.30 -4.65
CA LEU A 378 -5.52 -30.06 -5.23
C LEU A 378 -5.06 -28.85 -4.39
N ILE A 379 -4.66 -27.79 -5.09
CA ILE A 379 -4.60 -26.43 -4.52
C ILE A 379 -5.84 -25.68 -4.97
N LEU A 380 -6.61 -25.15 -4.02
CA LEU A 380 -7.86 -24.42 -4.25
C LEU A 380 -7.61 -22.91 -4.12
N PHE A 381 -8.10 -22.14 -5.09
CA PHE A 381 -8.10 -20.67 -5.05
C PHE A 381 -9.46 -20.16 -4.62
N TRP A 382 -9.53 -19.52 -3.47
CA TRP A 382 -10.73 -18.90 -2.92
C TRP A 382 -10.67 -17.39 -3.09
N SER A 383 -11.80 -16.77 -3.41
CA SER A 383 -11.93 -15.33 -3.51
C SER A 383 -13.01 -14.82 -2.58
N PHE A 384 -12.81 -13.63 -1.99
CA PHE A 384 -13.85 -12.95 -1.22
C PHE A 384 -15.11 -12.62 -2.03
N SER A 385 -15.00 -12.59 -3.37
CA SER A 385 -16.14 -12.32 -4.26
C SER A 385 -17.06 -13.53 -4.42
N ASP A 386 -16.52 -14.75 -4.36
CA ASP A 386 -17.29 -15.99 -4.48
C ASP A 386 -16.83 -17.01 -3.43
N PRO A 387 -17.57 -17.14 -2.32
CA PRO A 387 -17.21 -18.05 -1.25
C PRO A 387 -17.71 -19.48 -1.42
N ILE A 388 -18.54 -19.75 -2.43
CA ILE A 388 -19.19 -21.06 -2.56
C ILE A 388 -18.32 -22.00 -3.38
N GLN A 389 -17.62 -21.47 -4.40
CA GLN A 389 -16.82 -22.28 -5.31
C GLN A 389 -15.39 -21.74 -5.46
N PRO A 390 -14.38 -22.63 -5.51
CA PRO A 390 -13.02 -22.22 -5.81
C PRO A 390 -12.93 -21.74 -7.26
N GLN A 391 -12.16 -20.67 -7.50
CA GLN A 391 -11.98 -20.06 -8.82
C GLN A 391 -11.06 -20.87 -9.72
N LEU A 392 -10.02 -21.46 -9.13
CA LEU A 392 -8.99 -22.23 -9.83
C LEU A 392 -8.59 -23.42 -8.96
N MET A 393 -8.33 -24.56 -9.61
CA MET A 393 -7.91 -25.79 -8.96
C MET A 393 -6.62 -26.29 -9.63
N LEU A 394 -5.51 -26.33 -8.89
CA LEU A 394 -4.25 -26.87 -9.40
C LEU A 394 -4.14 -28.34 -9.09
N GLU A 395 -3.98 -29.18 -10.11
CA GLU A 395 -3.80 -30.62 -9.99
C GLU A 395 -2.35 -30.94 -9.62
N SER A 396 -2.15 -31.83 -8.66
CA SER A 396 -0.83 -32.31 -8.25
C SER A 396 -0.76 -33.84 -8.22
N PRO A 397 0.42 -34.42 -8.48
CA PRO A 397 0.60 -35.87 -8.50
C PRO A 397 0.44 -36.53 -7.13
N ASP A 398 0.71 -35.80 -6.04
CA ASP A 398 0.63 -36.28 -4.66
C ASP A 398 0.30 -35.12 -3.70
N ASP A 399 -0.03 -35.45 -2.45
CA ASP A 399 -0.45 -34.50 -1.41
C ASP A 399 0.61 -33.41 -1.17
N ILE A 400 0.18 -32.16 -1.25
CA ILE A 400 1.04 -30.98 -1.06
C ILE A 400 1.02 -30.56 0.41
N PHE A 401 2.20 -30.42 1.01
CA PHE A 401 2.34 -29.97 2.41
C PHE A 401 2.79 -28.52 2.55
N CYS A 402 3.45 -27.97 1.53
CA CYS A 402 3.88 -26.58 1.50
C CYS A 402 3.91 -26.08 0.05
N PHE A 403 3.57 -24.82 -0.17
CA PHE A 403 3.72 -24.17 -1.46
C PHE A 403 3.91 -22.65 -1.27
N LYS A 404 4.51 -22.00 -2.27
CA LYS A 404 4.78 -20.56 -2.28
C LYS A 404 4.67 -19.98 -3.69
N PHE A 405 4.05 -18.81 -3.77
CA PHE A 405 4.12 -17.96 -4.97
C PHE A 405 5.54 -17.43 -5.17
N CYS A 406 5.97 -17.33 -6.43
CA CYS A 406 7.23 -16.69 -6.77
C CYS A 406 7.13 -15.17 -6.49
N PRO A 407 8.10 -14.56 -5.78
CA PRO A 407 8.05 -13.13 -5.47
C PRO A 407 8.15 -12.20 -6.69
N SER A 408 8.84 -12.63 -7.75
CA SER A 408 8.98 -11.83 -8.97
C SER A 408 7.78 -11.93 -9.90
N ASP A 409 7.18 -13.12 -10.02
CA ASP A 409 5.99 -13.37 -10.84
C ASP A 409 4.98 -14.26 -10.10
N PRO A 410 3.86 -13.69 -9.59
CA PRO A 410 2.84 -14.44 -8.87
C PRO A 410 2.17 -15.56 -9.68
N ASN A 411 2.31 -15.56 -11.01
CA ASN A 411 1.76 -16.62 -11.85
C ASN A 411 2.52 -17.95 -11.73
N ILE A 412 3.70 -17.93 -11.11
CA ILE A 412 4.53 -19.11 -10.93
C ILE A 412 4.44 -19.57 -9.49
N ILE A 413 4.13 -20.85 -9.31
CA ILE A 413 3.92 -21.46 -8.00
C ILE A 413 4.81 -22.68 -7.88
N ALA A 414 5.52 -22.79 -6.76
CA ALA A 414 6.28 -23.98 -6.39
C ALA A 414 5.64 -24.65 -5.18
N GLY A 415 5.56 -25.98 -5.20
CA GLY A 415 4.98 -26.78 -4.11
C GLY A 415 5.76 -28.05 -3.85
N GLY A 416 5.67 -28.52 -2.60
CA GLY A 416 6.37 -29.68 -2.09
C GLY A 416 5.42 -30.80 -1.73
N CYS A 417 5.64 -31.96 -2.33
CA CYS A 417 4.82 -33.14 -2.14
C CYS A 417 5.29 -34.00 -0.95
N VAL A 418 4.39 -34.86 -0.46
CA VAL A 418 4.67 -35.81 0.62
C VAL A 418 5.74 -36.86 0.24
N ASN A 419 5.87 -37.16 -1.05
CA ASN A 419 6.86 -38.11 -1.58
C ASN A 419 8.28 -37.52 -1.75
N GLY A 420 8.46 -36.22 -1.50
CA GLY A 420 9.76 -35.55 -1.66
C GLY A 420 10.01 -34.91 -3.02
N GLN A 421 9.03 -34.91 -3.91
CA GLN A 421 9.10 -34.19 -5.18
C GLN A 421 8.69 -32.73 -5.03
N ILE A 422 9.28 -31.87 -5.86
CA ILE A 422 8.89 -30.48 -6.05
C ILE A 422 8.11 -30.38 -7.35
N VAL A 423 7.01 -29.64 -7.30
CA VAL A 423 6.10 -29.44 -8.42
C VAL A 423 5.98 -27.94 -8.69
N MET A 424 5.94 -27.60 -9.98
CA MET A 424 5.76 -26.24 -10.46
C MET A 424 4.41 -26.12 -11.18
N TRP A 425 3.77 -24.97 -11.03
CA TRP A 425 2.60 -24.57 -11.81
C TRP A 425 2.81 -23.19 -12.43
N ASP A 426 2.21 -23.00 -13.59
CA ASP A 426 2.13 -21.73 -14.30
C ASP A 426 0.65 -21.40 -14.54
N ILE A 427 0.16 -20.33 -13.93
CA ILE A 427 -1.24 -19.88 -14.02
C ILE A 427 -1.41 -18.70 -14.99
N THR A 428 -0.38 -18.32 -15.77
CA THR A 428 -0.42 -17.14 -16.66
C THR A 428 -1.61 -17.18 -17.61
N ALA A 429 -1.94 -18.35 -18.18
CA ALA A 429 -3.07 -18.51 -19.10
C ALA A 429 -4.44 -18.18 -18.46
N HIS A 430 -4.53 -18.21 -17.13
CA HIS A 430 -5.75 -17.96 -16.37
C HIS A 430 -5.70 -16.62 -15.60
N ALA A 431 -4.58 -15.88 -15.64
CA ALA A 431 -4.39 -14.64 -14.89
C ALA A 431 -5.45 -13.58 -15.21
N ASP A 432 -5.70 -13.31 -16.50
CA ASP A 432 -6.70 -12.33 -16.95
C ASP A 432 -8.12 -12.64 -16.40
N GLN A 433 -8.46 -13.91 -16.24
CA GLN A 433 -9.77 -14.32 -15.76
C GLN A 433 -9.90 -14.11 -14.25
N ILE A 434 -8.82 -14.39 -13.50
CA ILE A 434 -8.74 -14.15 -12.06
C ILE A 434 -8.87 -12.64 -11.77
N GLU A 435 -8.27 -11.79 -12.60
CA GLU A 435 -8.36 -10.32 -12.45
C GLU A 435 -9.75 -9.76 -12.84
N ASN A 436 -10.32 -10.21 -13.97
CA ASN A 436 -11.56 -9.66 -14.52
C ASN A 436 -12.82 -9.93 -13.68
N ILE A 437 -12.79 -10.90 -12.77
CA ILE A 437 -13.92 -11.19 -11.87
C ILE A 437 -14.23 -10.00 -10.94
N LYS A 438 -13.25 -9.11 -10.66
CA LYS A 438 -13.45 -7.87 -9.89
C LYS A 438 -14.39 -6.85 -10.58
N ALA A 439 -14.54 -6.89 -11.90
CA ALA A 439 -15.33 -5.90 -12.66
C ALA A 439 -16.83 -6.27 -12.79
N GLY A 440 -17.25 -7.44 -12.32
CA GLY A 440 -18.60 -8.01 -12.52
C GLY A 440 -19.75 -7.39 -11.71
N GLY A 441 -19.59 -6.23 -11.08
CA GLY A 441 -20.56 -5.61 -10.17
C GLY A 441 -21.86 -5.06 -10.78
N LYS A 442 -22.14 -5.29 -12.06
CA LYS A 442 -23.42 -4.91 -12.71
C LYS A 442 -24.15 -6.11 -13.30
N ARG A 443 -24.78 -6.93 -12.46
CA ARG A 443 -25.90 -7.80 -12.88
C ARG A 443 -27.11 -7.68 -11.96
N SER A 444 -28.08 -6.93 -12.48
CA SER A 444 -29.55 -7.03 -12.34
C SER A 444 -30.16 -7.31 -10.94
N LYS A 445 -30.77 -6.25 -10.38
CA LYS A 445 -31.82 -6.34 -9.36
C LYS A 445 -33.00 -7.18 -9.87
N LYS A 446 -33.20 -8.37 -9.29
CA LYS A 446 -34.48 -8.99 -8.88
C LYS A 446 -34.22 -10.46 -8.48
N VAL A 447 -33.99 -10.71 -7.19
CA VAL A 447 -34.10 -12.06 -6.63
C VAL A 447 -35.53 -12.24 -6.16
N THR A 448 -36.34 -12.91 -6.98
CA THR A 448 -37.60 -13.50 -6.51
C THR A 448 -37.27 -14.90 -6.00
N LEU A 449 -37.41 -15.12 -4.69
CA LEU A 449 -37.24 -16.43 -4.06
C LEU A 449 -38.19 -17.43 -4.71
N LYS A 450 -37.64 -18.43 -5.40
CA LYS A 450 -38.36 -19.67 -5.77
C LYS A 450 -37.85 -20.82 -4.91
N PRO A 451 -38.75 -21.71 -4.42
CA PRO A 451 -38.37 -22.83 -3.57
C PRO A 451 -37.53 -23.88 -4.29
N MET A 452 -36.68 -24.53 -3.51
CA MET A 452 -35.48 -25.30 -3.84
C MET A 452 -35.66 -26.62 -4.62
N PHE A 453 -36.84 -26.93 -5.17
CA PHE A 453 -37.14 -28.30 -5.65
C PHE A 453 -37.31 -28.45 -7.17
N LEU A 454 -36.94 -27.45 -7.97
CA LEU A 454 -37.14 -27.48 -9.42
C LEU A 454 -36.10 -26.66 -10.19
N LEU A 455 -34.82 -26.95 -9.97
CA LEU A 455 -33.74 -26.52 -10.84
C LEU A 455 -33.22 -27.74 -11.61
N GLU A 456 -33.60 -27.82 -12.88
CA GLU A 456 -32.79 -28.54 -13.86
C GLU A 456 -31.41 -27.85 -13.95
N PRO A 457 -30.30 -28.61 -14.07
CA PRO A 457 -28.97 -28.03 -14.06
C PRO A 457 -28.75 -27.25 -15.36
N GLU A 458 -28.83 -25.92 -15.29
CA GLU A 458 -28.30 -25.08 -16.36
C GLU A 458 -26.78 -25.25 -16.40
N SER A 459 -26.31 -25.90 -17.47
CA SER A 459 -24.94 -25.97 -17.98
C SER A 459 -23.83 -25.50 -17.03
N ASN A 460 -23.15 -26.48 -16.42
CA ASN A 460 -21.88 -26.39 -15.71
C ASN A 460 -20.97 -25.29 -16.27
N LYS A 461 -20.70 -24.25 -15.47
CA LYS A 461 -19.36 -23.65 -15.49
C LYS A 461 -18.46 -24.68 -14.82
N GLU A 462 -17.81 -25.54 -15.62
CA GLU A 462 -16.88 -26.53 -15.09
C GLU A 462 -15.79 -25.82 -14.28
N ALA A 463 -15.52 -26.31 -13.08
CA ALA A 463 -14.38 -25.86 -12.29
C ALA A 463 -13.10 -26.10 -13.11
N MET A 464 -12.26 -25.08 -13.23
CA MET A 464 -11.12 -25.08 -14.14
C MET A 464 -9.89 -25.70 -13.46
N TYR A 465 -9.38 -26.78 -14.06
CA TYR A 465 -8.21 -27.52 -13.58
C TYR A 465 -6.96 -27.10 -14.34
N VAL A 466 -5.88 -26.80 -13.62
CA VAL A 466 -4.55 -26.53 -14.19
C VAL A 466 -3.60 -27.64 -13.79
N ARG A 467 -2.94 -28.23 -14.78
CA ARG A 467 -1.93 -29.27 -14.55
C ARG A 467 -0.56 -28.69 -14.26
N GLN A 468 0.24 -29.45 -13.53
CA GLN A 468 1.62 -29.10 -13.25
C GLN A 468 2.45 -28.96 -14.53
N CYS A 469 3.35 -27.98 -14.55
CA CYS A 469 4.22 -27.71 -15.70
C CYS A 469 5.57 -28.46 -15.61
N ALA A 470 6.05 -28.75 -14.40
CA ALA A 470 7.25 -29.55 -14.19
C ALA A 470 7.25 -30.25 -12.82
N VAL A 471 7.81 -31.47 -12.78
CA VAL A 471 8.04 -32.24 -11.55
C VAL A 471 9.51 -32.60 -11.40
N SER A 472 10.04 -32.54 -10.18
CA SER A 472 11.44 -32.90 -9.93
C SER A 472 11.73 -34.39 -10.04
N SER A 473 13.01 -34.72 -10.30
CA SER A 473 13.49 -36.11 -10.34
C SER A 473 13.37 -36.81 -8.97
N ILE A 474 12.69 -37.96 -8.92
CA ILE A 474 12.48 -38.76 -7.70
C ILE A 474 13.80 -39.28 -7.12
N GLU A 475 14.76 -39.66 -7.98
CA GLU A 475 16.02 -40.27 -7.54
C GLU A 475 16.94 -39.27 -6.84
N ASN A 476 16.94 -38.03 -7.33
CA ASN A 476 17.89 -37.00 -6.93
C ASN A 476 17.31 -35.97 -5.95
N GLY A 477 15.98 -35.94 -5.77
CA GLY A 477 15.28 -35.04 -4.86
C GLY A 477 15.30 -35.47 -3.40
N HIS A 478 14.28 -35.02 -2.67
CA HIS A 478 14.05 -35.46 -1.29
C HIS A 478 13.43 -36.86 -1.29
N ARG A 479 13.65 -37.61 -0.20
CA ARG A 479 13.11 -38.98 -0.02
C ARG A 479 11.90 -39.06 0.89
N LYS A 480 11.56 -37.96 1.56
CA LYS A 480 10.44 -37.82 2.48
C LYS A 480 9.73 -36.50 2.19
N VAL A 481 8.62 -36.27 2.89
CA VAL A 481 7.81 -35.04 2.80
C VAL A 481 8.65 -33.78 2.84
N ILE A 482 8.38 -32.87 1.90
CA ILE A 482 8.93 -31.52 1.92
C ILE A 482 8.07 -30.69 2.88
N THR A 483 8.70 -30.20 3.93
CA THR A 483 8.04 -29.53 5.06
C THR A 483 8.01 -28.01 4.90
N ASP A 484 8.95 -27.45 4.15
CA ASP A 484 9.03 -26.01 3.87
C ASP A 484 9.71 -25.72 2.53
N ILE A 485 9.29 -24.63 1.89
CA ILE A 485 9.83 -24.11 0.63
C ILE A 485 9.96 -22.60 0.75
N HIS A 486 11.10 -22.07 0.30
CA HIS A 486 11.38 -20.65 0.22
C HIS A 486 12.00 -20.29 -1.13
N TRP A 487 11.53 -19.19 -1.72
CA TRP A 487 12.16 -18.62 -2.90
C TRP A 487 13.34 -17.76 -2.47
N LEU A 488 14.46 -17.85 -3.20
CA LEU A 488 15.53 -16.88 -3.02
C LEU A 488 15.12 -15.53 -3.64
N PRO A 489 15.44 -14.39 -2.99
CA PRO A 489 15.18 -13.06 -3.51
C PRO A 489 15.75 -12.84 -4.92
N ASP A 490 15.21 -11.83 -5.61
CA ASP A 490 15.69 -11.40 -6.92
C ASP A 490 17.02 -10.65 -6.87
N THR A 491 17.54 -10.35 -5.67
CA THR A 491 18.77 -9.58 -5.41
C THR A 491 20.05 -10.40 -5.55
N PHE A 492 20.03 -11.69 -5.22
CA PHE A 492 21.22 -12.54 -5.21
C PHE A 492 20.94 -13.96 -5.71
N GLU A 493 22.00 -14.64 -6.14
CA GLU A 493 21.99 -16.06 -6.52
C GLU A 493 23.15 -16.81 -5.88
N ILE A 494 22.98 -18.12 -5.70
CA ILE A 494 23.93 -19.01 -5.05
C ILE A 494 24.51 -20.00 -6.08
N ASN A 495 25.81 -20.29 -5.98
CA ASN A 495 26.47 -21.36 -6.75
C ASN A 495 26.49 -22.70 -5.97
N ARG A 496 26.87 -23.81 -6.62
CA ARG A 496 26.98 -25.14 -6.00
C ARG A 496 27.80 -25.19 -4.71
N LEU A 497 28.79 -24.29 -4.56
CA LEU A 497 29.64 -24.18 -3.36
C LEU A 497 29.02 -23.36 -2.22
N GLY A 498 27.84 -22.76 -2.43
CA GLY A 498 27.19 -21.88 -1.45
C GLY A 498 27.73 -20.44 -1.43
N SER A 499 28.52 -20.04 -2.44
CA SER A 499 28.96 -18.64 -2.60
C SER A 499 27.87 -17.81 -3.25
N VAL A 500 27.69 -16.57 -2.76
CA VAL A 500 26.64 -15.65 -3.16
C VAL A 500 27.14 -14.68 -4.23
N PHE A 501 26.33 -14.44 -5.24
CA PHE A 501 26.59 -13.52 -6.35
C PHE A 501 25.40 -12.58 -6.54
N GLU A 502 25.67 -11.37 -7.04
CA GLU A 502 24.61 -10.42 -7.41
C GLU A 502 23.78 -10.97 -8.57
N ASN A 503 22.46 -10.97 -8.42
CA ASN A 503 21.57 -11.48 -9.46
C ASN A 503 21.28 -10.40 -10.51
N ARG A 504 21.91 -10.51 -11.67
CA ARG A 504 21.72 -9.57 -12.78
C ARG A 504 20.43 -9.78 -13.58
N SER A 505 19.75 -10.92 -13.44
CA SER A 505 18.50 -11.15 -14.17
C SER A 505 17.31 -10.41 -13.56
N GLY A 506 17.42 -9.97 -12.30
CA GLY A 506 16.33 -9.26 -11.60
C GLY A 506 15.07 -10.10 -11.40
N ILE A 507 15.18 -11.43 -11.52
CA ILE A 507 14.08 -12.39 -11.31
C ILE A 507 14.51 -13.51 -10.37
N SER A 508 13.61 -13.96 -9.50
CA SER A 508 13.81 -15.11 -8.61
C SER A 508 13.88 -16.40 -9.43
N CYS A 509 15.07 -17.01 -9.48
CA CYS A 509 15.33 -18.25 -10.23
C CYS A 509 15.74 -19.45 -9.36
N GLN A 510 15.87 -19.26 -8.05
CA GLN A 510 16.35 -20.30 -7.15
C GLN A 510 15.39 -20.47 -5.97
N LEU A 511 15.29 -21.70 -5.50
CA LEU A 511 14.45 -22.06 -4.37
C LEU A 511 15.16 -23.01 -3.42
N VAL A 512 14.75 -22.99 -2.16
CA VAL A 512 15.30 -23.79 -1.08
C VAL A 512 14.18 -24.64 -0.50
N THR A 513 14.46 -25.92 -0.30
CA THR A 513 13.50 -26.87 0.28
C THR A 513 14.12 -27.61 1.45
N CYS A 514 13.33 -27.86 2.49
CA CYS A 514 13.71 -28.78 3.57
C CYS A 514 12.78 -29.96 3.66
N SER A 515 13.31 -31.09 4.14
CA SER A 515 12.56 -32.32 4.31
C SER A 515 13.00 -33.06 5.56
N ALA A 516 12.08 -33.86 6.11
CA ALA A 516 12.36 -34.82 7.17
C ALA A 516 13.35 -35.94 6.77
N ASP A 517 13.90 -35.92 5.55
CA ASP A 517 15.01 -36.78 5.10
C ASP A 517 16.40 -36.30 5.55
N CYS A 518 16.44 -35.33 6.47
CA CYS A 518 17.62 -34.72 7.07
C CYS A 518 18.43 -33.84 6.11
N THR A 519 17.81 -33.39 5.01
CA THR A 519 18.52 -32.60 4.00
C THR A 519 17.79 -31.31 3.63
N ILE A 520 18.59 -30.32 3.25
CA ILE A 520 18.17 -29.05 2.69
C ILE A 520 18.74 -28.97 1.28
N CYS A 521 17.88 -28.74 0.30
CA CYS A 521 18.27 -28.71 -1.11
C CYS A 521 18.05 -27.32 -1.69
N PHE A 522 19.03 -26.82 -2.44
CA PHE A 522 18.93 -25.63 -3.26
C PHE A 522 18.67 -26.05 -4.70
N TRP A 523 17.73 -25.40 -5.37
CA TRP A 523 17.29 -25.72 -6.72
C TRP A 523 17.37 -24.49 -7.60
N ASP A 524 17.61 -24.72 -8.89
CA ASP A 524 17.66 -23.66 -9.90
C ASP A 524 16.71 -24.03 -11.04
N ILE A 525 15.81 -23.12 -11.43
CA ILE A 525 14.85 -23.35 -12.51
C ILE A 525 15.48 -23.17 -13.90
N ARG A 526 16.65 -22.56 -13.99
CA ARG A 526 17.31 -22.28 -15.28
C ARG A 526 17.95 -23.55 -15.85
N PRO A 527 18.01 -23.68 -17.19
CA PRO A 527 18.65 -24.81 -17.83
C PRO A 527 20.16 -24.85 -17.50
N GLN A 528 20.64 -25.99 -17.01
CA GLN A 528 22.06 -26.21 -16.71
C GLN A 528 22.83 -26.47 -18.01
N LYS A 529 23.84 -25.64 -18.35
CA LYS A 529 24.79 -25.95 -19.44
C LYS A 529 25.62 -27.19 -19.06
N ALA A 530 25.59 -28.23 -19.89
CA ALA A 530 26.43 -29.41 -19.69
C ALA A 530 27.92 -29.02 -19.79
N LEU A 531 28.68 -29.25 -18.71
CA LEU A 531 30.09 -28.88 -18.59
C LEU A 531 31.07 -29.87 -19.26
N THR A 532 30.60 -30.78 -20.11
CA THR A 532 31.45 -31.71 -20.87
C THR A 532 30.86 -31.98 -22.25
N PRO A 533 31.59 -31.70 -23.35
CA PRO A 533 31.24 -32.26 -24.65
C PRO A 533 31.53 -33.76 -24.60
N GLN A 534 30.49 -34.59 -24.50
CA GLN A 534 30.64 -36.00 -24.80
C GLN A 534 30.86 -36.18 -26.32
N PRO A 535 31.72 -37.11 -26.75
CA PRO A 535 31.88 -37.41 -28.17
C PRO A 535 30.54 -37.90 -28.76
N PRO A 536 30.28 -37.70 -30.06
CA PRO A 536 28.98 -37.92 -30.66
C PRO A 536 28.73 -39.42 -30.81
N THR A 537 28.15 -40.05 -29.79
CA THR A 537 27.53 -41.37 -29.93
C THR A 537 26.10 -41.21 -30.41
N GLU A 538 25.90 -41.65 -31.65
CA GLU A 538 24.66 -42.05 -32.34
C GLU A 538 23.38 -41.29 -31.97
N LYS A 539 22.90 -40.51 -32.95
CA LYS A 539 21.57 -39.90 -33.02
C LYS A 539 20.48 -40.93 -32.69
N LYS A 540 20.11 -41.06 -31.42
CA LYS A 540 18.78 -41.53 -31.05
C LYS A 540 17.79 -40.50 -31.56
N LYS A 541 16.82 -40.95 -32.37
CA LYS A 541 15.68 -40.15 -32.81
C LYS A 541 15.09 -39.44 -31.59
N GLU A 542 15.11 -38.11 -31.60
CA GLU A 542 14.26 -37.32 -30.71
C GLU A 542 12.81 -37.63 -31.13
N GLU A 543 12.16 -38.50 -30.36
CA GLU A 543 10.71 -38.61 -30.39
C GLU A 543 10.17 -37.25 -29.91
N ARG A 544 9.54 -36.50 -30.82
CA ARG A 544 8.75 -35.32 -30.44
C ARG A 544 7.63 -35.81 -29.54
N ILE A 545 7.77 -35.63 -28.23
CA ILE A 545 6.70 -35.85 -27.27
C ILE A 545 5.63 -34.79 -27.60
N GLU A 546 4.45 -35.23 -28.06
CA GLU A 546 3.29 -34.35 -28.22
C GLU A 546 2.84 -33.90 -26.83
N ILE A 547 3.09 -32.64 -26.49
CA ILE A 547 2.66 -32.04 -25.21
C ILE A 547 1.13 -31.90 -25.28
N PRO A 548 0.36 -32.45 -24.33
CA PRO A 548 -1.07 -32.20 -24.24
C PRO A 548 -1.37 -30.70 -24.19
N PHE A 549 -2.41 -30.25 -24.89
CA PHE A 549 -2.78 -28.83 -24.98
C PHE A 549 -3.04 -28.15 -23.63
N ASP A 550 -3.32 -28.93 -22.58
CA ASP A 550 -3.67 -28.44 -21.23
C ASP A 550 -2.46 -28.22 -20.31
N ILE A 551 -1.23 -28.48 -20.76
CA ILE A 551 0.00 -28.35 -19.95
C ILE A 551 0.84 -27.14 -20.43
N PRO A 552 1.12 -26.15 -19.56
CA PRO A 552 2.01 -25.04 -19.90
C PRO A 552 3.43 -25.50 -20.25
N SER A 553 4.02 -24.93 -21.31
CA SER A 553 5.35 -25.33 -21.81
C SER A 553 6.54 -24.65 -21.11
N THR A 554 6.28 -23.72 -20.19
CA THR A 554 7.24 -22.77 -19.59
C THR A 554 8.43 -23.43 -18.88
N PHE A 555 8.30 -24.67 -18.39
CA PHE A 555 9.36 -25.37 -17.63
C PHE A 555 9.58 -26.82 -18.07
N LEU A 556 9.22 -27.18 -19.31
CA LEU A 556 9.29 -28.56 -19.78
C LEU A 556 10.70 -29.17 -19.69
N HIS A 557 11.77 -28.37 -19.78
CA HIS A 557 13.15 -28.84 -19.64
C HIS A 557 13.49 -29.35 -18.24
N LEU A 558 12.71 -29.00 -17.22
CA LEU A 558 12.88 -29.47 -15.85
C LEU A 558 12.11 -30.75 -15.58
N ASP A 559 11.08 -31.06 -16.36
CA ASP A 559 10.16 -32.14 -16.02
C ASP A 559 10.88 -33.50 -15.94
N LEU A 560 10.70 -34.17 -14.80
CA LEU A 560 11.34 -35.43 -14.37
C LEU A 560 12.88 -35.41 -14.27
N SER A 561 13.54 -34.36 -14.75
CA SER A 561 14.99 -34.25 -14.84
C SER A 561 15.60 -33.19 -13.91
N TRP A 562 14.76 -32.40 -13.23
CA TRP A 562 15.20 -31.37 -12.30
C TRP A 562 15.96 -31.97 -11.12
N LYS A 563 17.15 -31.44 -10.86
CA LYS A 563 18.09 -31.89 -9.83
C LYS A 563 18.48 -30.71 -8.94
N PRO A 564 18.74 -30.97 -7.64
CA PRO A 564 19.21 -29.91 -6.75
C PRO A 564 20.61 -29.43 -7.18
N LEU A 565 20.81 -28.12 -7.12
CA LEU A 565 22.08 -27.43 -7.34
C LEU A 565 23.09 -27.76 -6.22
N SER A 566 22.64 -27.75 -4.98
CA SER A 566 23.42 -28.12 -3.80
C SER A 566 22.53 -28.83 -2.77
N LYS A 567 23.12 -29.75 -2.01
CA LYS A 567 22.44 -30.57 -0.99
C LYS A 567 23.24 -30.52 0.30
N ILE A 568 22.61 -30.00 1.34
CA ILE A 568 23.17 -29.83 2.68
C ILE A 568 22.55 -30.89 3.59
N ARG A 569 23.39 -31.63 4.32
CA ARG A 569 22.97 -32.60 5.34
C ARG A 569 23.38 -32.10 6.71
N LEU A 570 22.45 -32.08 7.65
CA LEU A 570 22.66 -31.61 9.02
C LEU A 570 23.02 -32.78 9.93
N SER A 571 24.31 -33.07 10.12
CA SER A 571 24.77 -34.19 10.95
C SER A 571 24.94 -33.82 12.42
N LYS A 572 24.59 -34.71 13.37
CA LYS A 572 24.74 -34.48 14.83
C LYS A 572 26.19 -34.48 15.33
N GLY A 573 27.19 -34.70 14.46
CA GLY A 573 28.62 -34.64 14.81
C GLY A 573 29.11 -35.80 15.69
N GLU A 574 28.48 -36.04 16.84
CA GLU A 574 28.85 -37.04 17.84
C GLU A 574 28.19 -38.41 17.61
N THR A 575 27.09 -38.45 16.86
CA THR A 575 26.35 -39.68 16.53
C THR A 575 26.21 -39.83 15.01
N THR A 576 25.95 -41.05 14.54
CA THR A 576 25.62 -41.32 13.13
C THR A 576 24.21 -40.84 12.73
N LEU A 577 23.50 -40.16 13.64
CA LEU A 577 22.14 -39.66 13.42
C LEU A 577 22.21 -38.23 12.88
N ASP A 578 21.34 -37.91 11.94
CA ASP A 578 21.22 -36.55 11.39
C ASP A 578 20.00 -35.84 11.99
N HIS A 579 19.98 -34.52 11.92
CA HIS A 579 18.84 -33.68 12.32
C HIS A 579 17.78 -33.68 11.21
N CYS A 580 16.50 -33.77 11.57
CA CYS A 580 15.38 -33.74 10.63
C CYS A 580 14.79 -32.32 10.54
N PRO A 581 15.13 -31.49 9.53
CA PRO A 581 14.64 -30.12 9.45
C PRO A 581 13.15 -30.07 9.08
N THR A 582 12.40 -29.22 9.76
CA THR A 582 10.96 -29.01 9.55
C THR A 582 10.64 -27.62 8.99
N LYS A 583 11.38 -26.59 9.40
CA LYS A 583 11.18 -25.19 8.98
C LYS A 583 12.50 -24.43 8.87
N LEU A 584 12.54 -23.46 7.96
CA LEU A 584 13.71 -22.63 7.68
C LEU A 584 13.35 -21.14 7.77
N SER A 585 14.31 -20.30 8.15
CA SER A 585 14.20 -18.85 7.95
C SER A 585 15.52 -18.24 7.47
N LEU A 586 15.46 -17.61 6.30
CA LEU A 586 16.60 -17.04 5.58
C LEU A 586 16.74 -15.53 5.84
N GLY A 587 17.95 -14.99 5.65
CA GLY A 587 18.35 -13.60 5.92
C GLY A 587 17.41 -12.50 5.42
N GLU A 588 16.77 -12.72 4.28
CA GLU A 588 16.07 -11.68 3.52
C GLU A 588 14.60 -12.05 3.20
N ASP A 589 13.88 -12.66 4.15
CA ASP A 589 12.43 -12.93 4.01
C ASP A 589 11.55 -11.64 4.01
N ASN A 590 12.15 -10.45 3.95
CA ASN A 590 11.50 -9.12 4.03
C ASN A 590 10.60 -8.74 2.83
N LEU A 591 10.30 -9.68 1.94
CA LEU A 591 9.63 -9.40 0.65
C LEU A 591 8.12 -9.15 0.77
N LEU A 592 7.46 -9.53 1.87
CA LEU A 592 6.02 -9.28 2.03
C LEU A 592 5.69 -7.83 2.40
N TYR A 593 6.62 -7.08 3.00
CA TYR A 593 6.38 -5.69 3.42
C TYR A 593 6.74 -4.68 2.32
N LYS A 594 7.81 -4.92 1.56
CA LYS A 594 8.27 -4.00 0.48
C LYS A 594 7.42 -4.05 -0.80
N ALA A 595 6.38 -4.88 -0.86
CA ALA A 595 5.44 -4.88 -1.97
C ALA A 595 4.63 -3.56 -2.07
N GLN A 596 4.48 -2.81 -0.98
CA GLN A 596 3.80 -1.50 -1.00
C GLN A 596 4.65 -0.38 -1.62
N ASP A 597 5.99 -0.41 -1.45
CA ASP A 597 6.89 0.59 -2.03
C ASP A 597 7.19 0.36 -3.51
N LYS A 598 6.93 -0.85 -4.04
CA LYS A 598 7.09 -1.14 -5.47
C LYS A 598 6.03 -0.47 -6.37
N ILE A 599 5.01 0.19 -5.80
CA ILE A 599 4.05 1.01 -6.57
C ILE A 599 4.76 2.18 -7.30
N LEU A 600 5.88 2.68 -6.77
CA LEU A 600 6.66 3.73 -7.44
C LEU A 600 7.61 3.17 -8.53
N ALA A 601 8.07 1.93 -8.39
CA ALA A 601 9.00 1.31 -9.33
C ALA A 601 8.32 0.71 -10.58
N GLN A 602 7.05 0.28 -10.47
CA GLN A 602 6.31 -0.28 -11.61
C GLN A 602 5.90 0.75 -12.67
N SER A 603 6.01 2.05 -12.40
CA SER A 603 5.80 3.09 -13.41
C SER A 603 6.91 3.16 -14.48
N ARG A 604 8.08 2.55 -14.24
CA ARG A 604 9.21 2.55 -15.18
C ARG A 604 9.33 1.31 -16.06
N ALA A 605 8.47 0.29 -15.88
CA ALA A 605 8.56 -0.98 -16.61
C ALA A 605 7.44 -1.24 -17.64
N VAL A 606 6.65 -0.22 -18.03
CA VAL A 606 5.56 -0.38 -19.02
C VAL A 606 6.03 -0.16 -20.47
N LYS A 607 7.32 -0.30 -20.76
CA LYS A 607 7.84 -0.33 -22.15
C LYS A 607 8.87 -1.43 -22.35
N ALA A 608 8.47 -2.68 -22.14
CA ALA A 608 9.10 -3.86 -22.74
C ALA A 608 7.98 -4.82 -23.13
N GLY A 609 8.02 -5.33 -24.36
CA GLY A 609 6.90 -6.07 -24.99
C GLY A 609 6.47 -7.34 -24.24
N GLU A 610 5.25 -7.77 -24.54
CA GLU A 610 4.45 -8.89 -23.98
C GLU A 610 5.15 -10.28 -24.02
N MET A 611 6.26 -10.47 -23.30
CA MET A 611 6.90 -11.78 -23.16
C MET A 611 7.18 -12.10 -21.70
N ASN A 612 6.64 -13.22 -21.21
CA ASN A 612 6.90 -13.72 -19.87
C ASN A 612 8.41 -13.96 -19.68
N PRO A 613 9.05 -13.35 -18.65
CA PRO A 613 10.51 -13.42 -18.47
C PRO A 613 10.99 -14.86 -18.19
N TYR A 614 10.09 -15.74 -17.74
CA TYR A 614 10.38 -17.14 -17.43
C TYR A 614 10.29 -18.10 -18.63
N GLN A 615 9.79 -17.66 -19.80
CA GLN A 615 9.72 -18.52 -21.00
C GLN A 615 11.08 -18.75 -21.68
N ASN A 616 12.01 -17.79 -21.58
CA ASN A 616 13.33 -17.85 -22.21
C ASN A 616 14.45 -17.67 -21.17
N LEU A 617 14.51 -18.57 -20.19
CA LEU A 617 15.55 -18.55 -19.15
C LEU A 617 16.92 -18.95 -19.72
N GLU A 618 17.87 -18.01 -19.74
CA GLU A 618 19.28 -18.31 -20.01
C GLU A 618 19.99 -18.88 -18.77
N GLY A 619 21.03 -19.68 -18.97
CA GLY A 619 21.82 -20.26 -17.87
C GLY A 619 22.54 -19.19 -17.04
N GLY A 620 22.56 -19.36 -15.71
CA GLY A 620 23.04 -18.34 -14.76
C GLY A 620 24.44 -17.77 -15.05
N LEU A 621 24.57 -16.44 -14.88
CA LEU A 621 25.78 -15.66 -15.16
C LEU A 621 26.82 -15.69 -14.01
N ALA A 622 26.54 -16.37 -12.90
CA ALA A 622 27.42 -16.51 -11.73
C ALA A 622 28.90 -16.80 -12.06
N SER A 623 29.18 -17.52 -13.16
CA SER A 623 30.56 -17.84 -13.58
C SER A 623 31.40 -16.64 -14.01
N HIS A 624 30.80 -15.48 -14.29
CA HIS A 624 31.50 -14.27 -14.74
C HIS A 624 31.64 -13.18 -13.67
N LEU A 625 31.11 -13.42 -12.46
CA LEU A 625 31.03 -12.42 -11.40
C LEU A 625 31.95 -12.77 -10.22
N LYS A 626 32.36 -11.74 -9.47
CA LYS A 626 33.05 -11.95 -8.19
C LYS A 626 32.01 -12.25 -7.09
N PRO A 627 32.29 -13.19 -6.17
CA PRO A 627 31.43 -13.43 -5.02
C PRO A 627 31.29 -12.18 -4.14
N ILE A 628 30.14 -12.04 -3.48
CA ILE A 628 29.91 -11.04 -2.42
C ILE A 628 30.41 -11.65 -1.11
N ASP A 629 31.48 -11.07 -0.53
CA ASP A 629 32.13 -11.62 0.67
C ASP A 629 31.43 -11.22 1.99
N ASP A 630 30.78 -10.06 2.04
CA ASP A 630 30.13 -9.51 3.26
C ASP A 630 28.66 -9.94 3.44
N PHE A 631 28.19 -10.94 2.70
CA PHE A 631 26.79 -11.40 2.78
C PHE A 631 26.57 -12.37 3.96
N CYS A 632 25.48 -12.21 4.72
CA CYS A 632 25.13 -13.15 5.78
C CYS A 632 24.57 -14.46 5.21
N THR A 633 25.38 -15.50 5.17
CA THR A 633 24.98 -16.84 4.69
C THR A 633 24.41 -17.75 5.78
N LYS A 634 24.12 -17.17 6.96
CA LYS A 634 23.63 -17.92 8.11
C LYS A 634 22.11 -17.87 8.19
N PHE A 635 21.53 -18.97 8.65
CA PHE A 635 20.09 -19.14 8.71
C PHE A 635 19.68 -20.05 9.88
N PHE A 636 18.41 -19.96 10.25
CA PHE A 636 17.83 -20.75 11.33
C PHE A 636 17.06 -21.94 10.76
N VAL A 637 17.18 -23.07 11.45
CA VAL A 637 16.52 -24.33 11.13
C VAL A 637 15.84 -24.87 12.38
N GLY A 638 14.56 -25.14 12.29
CA GLY A 638 13.83 -25.91 13.30
C GLY A 638 13.84 -27.39 12.94
N THR A 639 13.95 -28.27 13.94
CA THR A 639 13.93 -29.72 13.72
C THR A 639 12.68 -30.39 14.27
N GLU A 640 12.44 -31.64 13.84
CA GLU A 640 11.34 -32.48 14.32
C GLU A 640 11.51 -32.84 15.81
N GLU A 641 12.74 -32.88 16.30
CA GLU A 641 13.07 -33.19 17.70
C GLU A 641 12.96 -31.99 18.65
N GLY A 642 12.64 -30.79 18.14
CA GLY A 642 12.53 -29.56 18.94
C GLY A 642 13.84 -28.78 19.12
N GLU A 643 14.85 -29.12 18.32
CA GLU A 643 16.13 -28.41 18.28
C GLU A 643 16.04 -27.21 17.33
N VAL A 644 16.67 -26.10 17.72
CA VAL A 644 16.85 -24.92 16.86
C VAL A 644 18.34 -24.82 16.54
N ILE A 645 18.65 -24.87 15.25
CA ILE A 645 20.01 -24.88 14.71
C ILE A 645 20.25 -23.58 13.96
N TYR A 646 21.31 -22.86 14.31
CA TYR A 646 21.81 -21.73 13.54
C TYR A 646 23.05 -22.17 12.78
N THR A 647 22.99 -22.15 11.45
CA THR A 647 24.05 -22.72 10.60
C THR A 647 24.28 -21.90 9.33
N ASP A 648 25.38 -22.17 8.65
CA ASP A 648 25.81 -21.52 7.41
C ASP A 648 25.61 -22.49 6.23
N TRP A 649 25.03 -22.01 5.12
CA TRP A 649 24.83 -22.85 3.93
C TRP A 649 26.09 -23.00 3.08
N LYS A 650 27.14 -22.21 3.34
CA LYS A 650 28.40 -22.30 2.60
C LYS A 650 29.09 -23.64 2.89
N MET A 651 29.37 -24.40 1.85
CA MET A 651 30.01 -25.71 1.98
C MET A 651 31.52 -25.56 2.12
N GLU A 652 32.12 -26.39 2.97
CA GLU A 652 33.56 -26.48 3.16
C GLU A 652 34.09 -27.78 2.53
N ARG A 653 35.31 -27.74 1.99
CA ARG A 653 35.98 -28.96 1.52
C ARG A 653 36.68 -29.61 2.70
N ASP A 654 36.28 -30.83 3.02
CA ASP A 654 36.95 -31.63 4.02
C ASP A 654 38.43 -31.84 3.62
N PRO A 655 39.40 -31.43 4.46
CA PRO A 655 40.83 -31.55 4.16
C PRO A 655 41.29 -32.98 3.89
N GLU A 656 40.62 -33.98 4.49
CA GLU A 656 41.03 -35.39 4.38
C GLU A 656 40.37 -36.10 3.18
N THR A 657 39.07 -35.90 2.96
CA THR A 657 38.32 -36.63 1.92
C THR A 657 38.11 -35.84 0.63
N GLY A 658 38.36 -34.53 0.64
CA GLY A 658 38.08 -33.62 -0.49
C GLY A 658 36.60 -33.49 -0.83
N ARG A 659 35.70 -34.12 -0.07
CA ARG A 659 34.25 -34.02 -0.24
C ARG A 659 33.75 -32.68 0.29
N LEU A 660 32.74 -32.12 -0.36
CA LEU A 660 32.04 -30.94 0.13
C LEU A 660 31.13 -31.36 1.28
N MET A 661 31.35 -30.77 2.45
CA MET A 661 30.56 -30.98 3.65
C MET A 661 29.96 -29.66 4.12
N ALA A 662 28.82 -29.76 4.80
CA ALA A 662 28.25 -28.61 5.51
C ALA A 662 29.19 -28.22 6.66
N LYS A 663 29.30 -26.93 6.95
CA LYS A 663 30.00 -26.47 8.15
C LYS A 663 29.28 -26.99 9.39
N LYS A 664 30.05 -27.17 10.48
CA LYS A 664 29.45 -27.46 11.79
C LYS A 664 28.49 -26.31 12.17
N PRO A 665 27.33 -26.63 12.77
CA PRO A 665 26.38 -25.60 13.17
C PRO A 665 27.04 -24.61 14.13
N VAL A 666 26.68 -23.34 13.99
CA VAL A 666 27.22 -22.24 14.80
C VAL A 666 26.66 -22.34 16.21
N SER A 667 25.36 -22.60 16.34
CA SER A 667 24.72 -22.99 17.61
C SER A 667 23.64 -24.04 17.40
N LEU A 668 23.39 -24.78 18.48
CA LEU A 668 22.34 -25.78 18.59
C LEU A 668 21.75 -25.68 19.99
N TYR A 669 20.43 -25.54 20.08
CA TYR A 669 19.70 -25.52 21.35
C TYR A 669 18.46 -26.40 21.28
N SER A 670 18.28 -27.26 22.27
CA SER A 670 17.04 -28.02 22.48
C SER A 670 16.11 -27.19 23.36
N VAL A 671 15.18 -26.45 22.75
CA VAL A 671 14.27 -25.52 23.44
C VAL A 671 12.83 -25.99 23.43
N HIS A 672 12.40 -26.58 22.32
CA HIS A 672 11.06 -27.09 22.17
C HIS A 672 11.00 -28.57 22.55
N ASP A 673 9.86 -29.01 23.07
CA ASP A 673 9.60 -30.40 23.50
C ASP A 673 8.83 -31.20 22.45
N GLY A 674 8.98 -30.82 21.17
CA GLY A 674 8.38 -31.45 20.01
C GLY A 674 8.77 -30.72 18.72
N ALA A 675 8.20 -31.14 17.60
CA ALA A 675 8.54 -30.59 16.29
C ALA A 675 8.35 -29.07 16.23
N VAL A 676 9.35 -28.39 15.67
CA VAL A 676 9.27 -26.95 15.42
C VAL A 676 8.39 -26.72 14.20
N HIS A 677 7.25 -26.07 14.39
CA HIS A 677 6.27 -25.82 13.34
C HIS A 677 6.43 -24.44 12.67
N THR A 678 7.12 -23.51 13.33
CA THR A 678 7.37 -22.17 12.80
C THR A 678 8.77 -21.72 13.17
N VAL A 679 9.50 -21.20 12.19
CA VAL A 679 10.74 -20.44 12.34
C VAL A 679 10.57 -19.23 11.44
N GLN A 680 10.44 -18.04 12.03
CA GLN A 680 10.13 -16.83 11.26
C GLN A 680 10.88 -15.62 11.79
N ARG A 681 11.59 -14.93 10.91
CA ARG A 681 12.16 -13.61 11.20
C ARG A 681 11.08 -12.54 11.37
N SER A 682 11.33 -11.59 12.25
CA SER A 682 10.44 -10.43 12.43
C SER A 682 10.41 -9.59 11.15
N PRO A 683 9.23 -9.14 10.69
CA PRO A 683 9.12 -8.19 9.58
C PRO A 683 9.75 -6.82 9.88
N PHE A 684 10.01 -6.51 11.16
CA PHE A 684 10.49 -5.20 11.62
C PHE A 684 11.96 -5.21 12.04
N TYR A 685 12.50 -6.37 12.45
CA TYR A 685 13.87 -6.53 12.92
C TYR A 685 14.55 -7.69 12.19
N GLU A 686 15.63 -7.39 11.47
CA GLU A 686 16.35 -8.36 10.63
C GLU A 686 17.03 -9.47 11.46
N ASP A 687 17.32 -9.17 12.73
CA ASP A 687 18.06 -10.02 13.65
C ASP A 687 17.16 -10.74 14.66
N ILE A 688 15.83 -10.58 14.66
CA ILE A 688 14.92 -11.24 15.61
C ILE A 688 14.16 -12.40 14.96
N ILE A 689 14.15 -13.56 15.60
CA ILE A 689 13.54 -14.79 15.09
C ILE A 689 12.58 -15.37 16.12
N LEU A 690 11.37 -15.71 15.67
CA LEU A 690 10.37 -16.44 16.44
C LEU A 690 10.43 -17.92 16.09
N THR A 691 10.47 -18.77 17.10
CA THR A 691 10.30 -20.21 16.95
C THR A 691 9.13 -20.70 17.79
N VAL A 692 8.29 -21.55 17.19
CA VAL A 692 7.12 -22.14 17.83
C VAL A 692 7.14 -23.64 17.59
N GLY A 693 7.06 -24.41 18.67
CA GLY A 693 7.10 -25.86 18.63
C GLY A 693 6.73 -26.46 19.97
N GLY A 694 6.16 -27.67 19.95
CA GLY A 694 5.75 -28.36 21.16
C GLY A 694 4.77 -27.53 22.00
N TRP A 695 5.14 -27.20 23.24
CA TRP A 695 4.29 -26.49 24.20
C TRP A 695 4.79 -25.09 24.55
N ASN A 696 5.83 -24.58 23.87
CA ASN A 696 6.42 -23.29 24.18
C ASN A 696 6.82 -22.50 22.93
N VAL A 697 7.14 -21.25 23.16
CA VAL A 697 7.56 -20.27 22.16
C VAL A 697 8.91 -19.72 22.58
N ALA A 698 9.79 -19.48 21.63
CA ALA A 698 11.05 -18.80 21.90
C ALA A 698 11.32 -17.70 20.89
N ILE A 699 11.94 -16.62 21.37
CA ILE A 699 12.42 -15.50 20.55
C ILE A 699 13.94 -15.48 20.64
N TRP A 700 14.59 -15.36 19.50
CA TRP A 700 16.04 -15.41 19.34
C TRP A 700 16.54 -14.12 18.72
N LYS A 701 17.82 -13.83 18.98
CA LYS A 701 18.55 -12.75 18.32
C LYS A 701 19.75 -13.29 17.57
N GLU A 702 19.89 -12.90 16.31
CA GLU A 702 21.03 -13.24 15.48
C GLU A 702 22.33 -12.68 16.10
N GLY A 703 23.37 -13.51 16.16
CA GLY A 703 24.65 -13.17 16.80
C GLY A 703 24.72 -13.41 18.31
N VAL A 704 23.60 -13.67 19.00
CA VAL A 704 23.59 -13.98 20.44
C VAL A 704 23.65 -15.48 20.68
N MET A 705 24.73 -15.93 21.33
CA MET A 705 25.05 -17.35 21.54
C MET A 705 24.81 -17.81 22.99
N ALA A 706 24.19 -16.99 23.83
CA ALA A 706 23.89 -17.33 25.22
C ALA A 706 22.58 -18.13 25.36
N GLY A 707 21.71 -18.11 24.35
CA GLY A 707 20.39 -18.77 24.35
C GLY A 707 19.30 -17.87 23.75
N PRO A 708 18.01 -18.27 23.87
CA PRO A 708 16.88 -17.43 23.44
C PRO A 708 16.72 -16.20 24.35
N LEU A 709 16.29 -15.07 23.78
CA LEU A 709 15.97 -13.85 24.51
C LEU A 709 14.75 -14.04 25.42
N LEU A 710 13.73 -14.70 24.88
CA LEU A 710 12.50 -15.02 25.59
C LEU A 710 12.18 -16.47 25.33
N GLN A 711 11.84 -17.19 26.39
CA GLN A 711 11.26 -18.52 26.32
C GLN A 711 9.98 -18.51 27.15
N SER A 712 8.85 -18.82 26.51
CA SER A 712 7.56 -18.84 27.19
C SER A 712 7.48 -20.01 28.17
N SER A 713 6.58 -19.90 29.13
CA SER A 713 6.14 -21.03 29.94
C SER A 713 5.40 -22.07 29.08
N CYS A 714 5.20 -23.28 29.63
CA CYS A 714 4.44 -24.33 28.96
C CYS A 714 2.97 -23.92 28.82
N ALA A 715 2.48 -23.97 27.59
CA ALA A 715 1.10 -23.72 27.21
C ALA A 715 0.14 -24.77 27.78
N PRO A 716 -1.19 -24.52 27.78
CA PRO A 716 -2.17 -25.52 28.17
C PRO A 716 -2.35 -26.66 27.14
N LYS A 717 -1.99 -26.40 25.88
CA LYS A 717 -2.04 -27.34 24.74
C LYS A 717 -0.87 -27.08 23.80
N ARG A 718 -0.58 -28.05 22.93
CA ARG A 718 0.50 -27.94 21.94
C ARG A 718 0.22 -26.82 20.94
N TYR A 719 1.28 -26.09 20.61
CA TYR A 719 1.29 -25.11 19.54
C TYR A 719 1.57 -25.78 18.20
N THR A 720 0.81 -25.38 17.19
CA THR A 720 0.81 -26.01 15.87
C THR A 720 1.25 -25.07 14.76
N SER A 721 1.10 -23.76 14.94
CA SER A 721 1.55 -22.74 13.99
C SER A 721 1.77 -21.41 14.68
N GLY A 722 2.62 -20.55 14.12
CA GLY A 722 2.81 -19.19 14.59
C GLY A 722 3.07 -18.22 13.44
N HIS A 723 2.80 -16.93 13.69
CA HIS A 723 3.17 -15.87 12.76
C HIS A 723 3.33 -14.52 13.46
N TRP A 724 4.33 -13.73 13.07
CA TRP A 724 4.43 -12.32 13.47
C TRP A 724 3.26 -11.48 12.94
N SER A 725 2.86 -10.45 13.67
CA SER A 725 2.03 -9.39 13.08
C SER A 725 2.81 -8.69 11.96
N LEU A 726 2.09 -8.25 10.93
CA LEU A 726 2.68 -7.52 9.81
C LEU A 726 2.70 -6.01 10.04
N THR A 727 2.07 -5.53 11.11
CA THR A 727 1.84 -4.09 11.35
C THR A 727 2.25 -3.62 12.73
N ARG A 728 2.23 -4.50 13.75
CA ARG A 728 2.73 -4.19 15.09
C ARG A 728 3.97 -5.03 15.44
N PRO A 729 5.11 -4.41 15.81
CA PRO A 729 6.37 -5.12 16.03
C PRO A 729 6.40 -5.96 17.32
N GLY A 730 5.57 -5.65 18.31
CA GLY A 730 5.49 -6.39 19.58
C GLY A 730 4.49 -7.55 19.58
N VAL A 731 3.76 -7.78 18.47
CA VAL A 731 2.60 -8.68 18.43
C VAL A 731 2.87 -9.90 17.55
N PHE A 732 2.49 -11.08 18.04
CA PHE A 732 2.49 -12.31 17.25
C PHE A 732 1.32 -13.23 17.62
N TYR A 733 0.95 -14.09 16.68
CA TYR A 733 -0.21 -14.97 16.75
C TYR A 733 0.25 -16.42 16.75
N ILE A 734 -0.35 -17.24 17.61
CA ILE A 734 -0.02 -18.67 17.73
C ILE A 734 -1.28 -19.51 17.73
N GLY A 735 -1.30 -20.57 16.91
CA GLY A 735 -2.37 -21.54 16.85
C GLY A 735 -2.11 -22.72 17.76
N ARG A 736 -3.17 -23.23 18.38
CA ARG A 736 -3.16 -24.41 19.24
C ARG A 736 -3.86 -25.61 18.59
N GLU A 737 -3.55 -26.78 19.14
CA GLU A 737 -4.16 -28.05 18.78
C GLU A 737 -5.67 -28.14 19.11
N ASP A 738 -6.15 -27.34 20.07
CA ASP A 738 -7.56 -27.31 20.49
C ASP A 738 -8.41 -26.25 19.78
N GLY A 739 -7.86 -25.58 18.76
CA GLY A 739 -8.59 -24.61 17.93
C GLY A 739 -8.63 -23.18 18.48
N TYR A 740 -7.83 -22.93 19.52
CA TYR A 740 -7.62 -21.58 20.04
C TYR A 740 -6.44 -20.89 19.35
N ILE A 741 -6.57 -19.57 19.21
CA ILE A 741 -5.46 -18.67 18.90
C ILE A 741 -5.02 -17.92 20.15
N ASP A 742 -3.73 -17.90 20.41
CA ASP A 742 -3.10 -17.10 21.45
C ASP A 742 -2.41 -15.91 20.79
N ILE A 743 -2.78 -14.72 21.23
CA ILE A 743 -2.29 -13.43 20.78
C ILE A 743 -1.35 -12.90 21.85
N TRP A 744 -0.09 -12.71 21.47
CA TRP A 744 0.94 -12.18 22.35
C TRP A 744 1.17 -10.72 22.00
N ASP A 745 1.19 -9.86 23.02
CA ASP A 745 1.66 -8.48 22.94
C ASP A 745 2.76 -8.30 23.99
N LEU A 746 4.01 -8.21 23.52
CA LEU A 746 5.19 -8.13 24.40
C LEU A 746 5.26 -6.86 25.24
N LEU A 747 4.51 -5.80 24.88
CA LEU A 747 4.41 -4.60 25.71
C LEU A 747 3.38 -4.74 26.82
N GLU A 748 2.38 -5.61 26.66
CA GLU A 748 1.37 -5.87 27.67
C GLU A 748 1.82 -7.00 28.62
N LYS A 749 2.14 -8.17 28.07
CA LYS A 749 2.53 -9.37 28.83
C LYS A 749 3.59 -10.18 28.09
N THR A 750 4.66 -10.53 28.80
CA THR A 750 5.77 -11.34 28.28
C THR A 750 5.78 -12.79 28.78
N HIS A 751 5.06 -13.10 29.85
CA HIS A 751 5.07 -14.42 30.51
C HIS A 751 3.89 -15.33 30.12
N GLU A 752 2.83 -14.74 29.59
CA GLU A 752 1.60 -15.39 29.15
C GLU A 752 1.00 -14.61 27.95
N PRO A 753 0.15 -15.22 27.12
CA PRO A 753 -0.52 -14.50 26.04
C PRO A 753 -1.41 -13.37 26.58
N ALA A 754 -1.47 -12.26 25.85
CA ALA A 754 -2.33 -11.13 26.18
C ALA A 754 -3.81 -11.52 26.03
N GLN A 755 -4.12 -12.27 24.97
CA GLN A 755 -5.48 -12.73 24.69
C GLN A 755 -5.49 -14.13 24.09
N SER A 756 -6.47 -14.94 24.49
CA SER A 756 -6.74 -16.26 23.89
C SER A 756 -8.17 -16.30 23.40
N GLN A 757 -8.39 -16.73 22.15
CA GLN A 757 -9.71 -16.79 21.54
C GLN A 757 -9.94 -18.14 20.86
N ASN A 758 -11.12 -18.73 21.06
CA ASN A 758 -11.55 -19.94 20.35
C ASN A 758 -12.08 -19.57 18.96
N ILE A 759 -11.57 -20.23 17.92
CA ILE A 759 -12.04 -20.07 16.53
C ILE A 759 -12.70 -21.35 16.04
N CYS A 760 -12.06 -22.49 16.25
CA CYS A 760 -12.56 -23.79 15.79
C CYS A 760 -12.47 -24.84 16.89
N ILE A 761 -13.08 -26.01 16.65
CA ILE A 761 -13.09 -27.13 17.60
C ILE A 761 -11.95 -28.14 17.38
N THR A 762 -11.11 -27.91 16.37
CA THR A 762 -10.03 -28.82 15.95
C THR A 762 -8.69 -28.13 15.86
N THR A 763 -7.64 -28.89 15.54
CA THR A 763 -6.28 -28.37 15.41
C THR A 763 -6.19 -27.29 14.34
N ILE A 764 -5.56 -26.17 14.68
CA ILE A 764 -5.20 -25.14 13.70
C ILE A 764 -3.98 -25.65 12.95
N THR A 765 -4.07 -25.79 11.64
CA THR A 765 -2.95 -26.29 10.82
C THR A 765 -2.04 -25.17 10.33
N CYS A 766 -2.60 -24.00 10.02
CA CYS A 766 -1.83 -22.87 9.48
C CYS A 766 -2.47 -21.53 9.86
N ILE A 767 -1.63 -20.53 10.13
CA ILE A 767 -2.03 -19.13 10.35
C ILE A 767 -1.25 -18.23 9.40
N LYS A 768 -1.97 -17.35 8.70
CA LYS A 768 -1.37 -16.32 7.83
C LYS A 768 -2.11 -14.99 7.96
N PRO A 769 -1.53 -13.98 8.63
CA PRO A 769 -2.03 -12.61 8.59
C PRO A 769 -1.77 -11.98 7.22
N TRP A 770 -2.57 -10.97 6.88
CA TRP A 770 -2.49 -10.25 5.63
C TRP A 770 -3.07 -8.83 5.75
N THR A 771 -2.37 -7.88 5.15
CA THR A 771 -2.73 -6.46 5.17
C THR A 771 -3.53 -6.11 3.90
N PHE A 772 -4.85 -6.00 4.03
CA PHE A 772 -5.72 -5.61 2.91
C PHE A 772 -5.63 -4.10 2.62
N SER A 773 -5.63 -3.29 3.67
CA SER A 773 -5.55 -1.83 3.63
C SER A 773 -4.89 -1.32 4.91
N ALA A 774 -4.51 -0.04 4.97
CA ALA A 774 -4.02 0.59 6.19
C ALA A 774 -5.01 0.44 7.36
N LYS A 775 -6.33 0.42 7.07
CA LYS A 775 -7.39 0.32 8.09
C LYS A 775 -7.91 -1.10 8.33
N GLN A 776 -7.66 -2.04 7.42
CA GLN A 776 -8.26 -3.38 7.45
C GLN A 776 -7.20 -4.45 7.24
N GLN A 777 -7.14 -5.38 8.18
CA GLN A 777 -6.19 -6.49 8.19
C GLN A 777 -6.96 -7.77 8.48
N PHE A 778 -6.56 -8.85 7.82
CA PHE A 778 -7.18 -10.16 7.97
C PHE A 778 -6.16 -11.17 8.47
N ILE A 779 -6.67 -12.23 9.08
CA ILE A 779 -5.90 -13.41 9.44
C ILE A 779 -6.62 -14.65 8.92
N ALA A 780 -5.93 -15.41 8.07
CA ALA A 780 -6.38 -16.70 7.59
C ALA A 780 -5.96 -17.78 8.57
N ILE A 781 -6.91 -18.59 9.01
CA ILE A 781 -6.73 -19.67 9.96
C ILE A 781 -7.34 -20.93 9.37
N ALA A 782 -6.49 -21.91 9.09
CA ALA A 782 -6.92 -23.19 8.56
C ALA A 782 -7.13 -24.20 9.69
N ASP A 783 -8.19 -24.98 9.57
CA ASP A 783 -8.47 -26.08 10.48
C ASP A 783 -8.01 -27.44 9.92
N TYR A 784 -8.02 -28.45 10.79
CA TYR A 784 -7.75 -29.83 10.41
C TYR A 784 -8.91 -30.51 9.64
N TYR A 785 -10.09 -29.88 9.64
CA TYR A 785 -11.30 -30.41 9.01
C TYR A 785 -11.55 -29.97 7.56
N GLY A 786 -10.72 -29.07 7.02
CA GLY A 786 -10.83 -28.61 5.65
C GLY A 786 -11.48 -27.23 5.48
N THR A 787 -11.74 -26.50 6.58
CA THR A 787 -12.29 -25.15 6.62
C THR A 787 -11.20 -24.11 6.77
N LEU A 788 -11.25 -23.09 5.94
CA LEU A 788 -10.44 -21.88 6.06
C LEU A 788 -11.29 -20.76 6.67
N HIS A 789 -10.93 -20.32 7.87
CA HIS A 789 -11.56 -19.19 8.56
C HIS A 789 -10.77 -17.91 8.28
N ILE A 790 -11.44 -16.86 7.82
CA ILE A 790 -10.88 -15.51 7.66
C ILE A 790 -11.46 -14.63 8.75
N LEU A 791 -10.59 -14.10 9.61
CA LEU A 791 -10.99 -13.16 10.66
C LEU A 791 -10.38 -11.78 10.40
N GLU A 792 -11.11 -10.73 10.75
CA GLU A 792 -10.63 -9.36 10.75
C GLU A 792 -9.85 -9.09 12.05
N ILE A 793 -8.65 -8.53 11.90
CA ILE A 793 -7.79 -8.13 13.01
C ILE A 793 -8.28 -6.76 13.49
N PRO A 794 -8.61 -6.62 14.79
CA PRO A 794 -9.13 -5.37 15.31
C PRO A 794 -8.10 -4.24 15.31
N TRP A 795 -8.60 -3.01 15.43
CA TRP A 795 -7.77 -1.79 15.44
C TRP A 795 -6.63 -1.86 16.47
N THR A 796 -6.91 -2.35 17.67
CA THR A 796 -5.95 -2.46 18.79
C THR A 796 -4.74 -3.36 18.49
N LEU A 797 -4.93 -4.38 17.64
CA LEU A 797 -3.86 -5.32 17.26
C LEU A 797 -3.19 -4.95 15.93
N SER A 798 -3.78 -4.02 15.18
CA SER A 798 -3.33 -3.62 13.84
C SER A 798 -2.62 -2.27 13.79
N HIS A 799 -2.88 -1.38 14.76
CA HIS A 799 -2.33 -0.02 14.77
C HIS A 799 -1.21 0.10 15.81
N PRO A 800 0.05 0.29 15.38
CA PRO A 800 1.15 0.46 16.31
C PRO A 800 1.12 1.82 16.99
N SER A 801 1.63 1.88 18.23
CA SER A 801 1.94 3.17 18.87
C SER A 801 3.20 3.80 18.24
N SER A 802 3.31 5.13 18.26
CA SER A 802 4.41 5.85 17.59
C SER A 802 5.81 5.41 18.05
N ASN A 803 5.95 5.03 19.32
CA ASN A 803 7.21 4.62 19.94
C ASN A 803 7.32 3.09 20.13
N GLU A 804 6.44 2.30 19.53
CA GLU A 804 6.38 0.85 19.77
C GLU A 804 7.66 0.12 19.35
N ALA A 805 8.14 0.39 18.14
CA ALA A 805 9.33 -0.26 17.60
C ALA A 805 10.57 0.04 18.47
N SER A 806 10.77 1.30 18.83
CA SER A 806 11.85 1.73 19.71
C SER A 806 11.76 1.05 21.10
N SER A 807 10.55 0.93 21.64
CA SER A 807 10.32 0.31 22.96
C SER A 807 10.62 -1.20 22.96
N ILE A 808 10.17 -1.92 21.92
CA ILE A 808 10.45 -3.35 21.74
C ILE A 808 11.94 -3.59 21.47
N SER A 809 12.60 -2.73 20.69
CA SER A 809 14.05 -2.80 20.49
C SER A 809 14.79 -2.65 21.83
N HIS A 810 14.40 -1.69 22.66
CA HIS A 810 14.97 -1.52 23.99
C HIS A 810 14.73 -2.73 24.90
N TYR A 811 13.55 -3.35 24.82
CA TYR A 811 13.25 -4.60 25.52
C TYR A 811 14.24 -5.71 25.12
N PHE A 812 14.43 -5.94 23.82
CA PHE A 812 15.36 -6.97 23.35
C PHE A 812 16.81 -6.70 23.76
N GLU A 813 17.28 -5.46 23.67
CA GLU A 813 18.62 -5.09 24.16
C GLU A 813 18.80 -5.36 25.66
N ARG A 814 17.76 -5.08 26.46
CA ARG A 814 17.78 -5.37 27.89
C ARG A 814 17.87 -6.87 28.16
N GLU A 815 17.13 -7.68 27.41
CA GLU A 815 17.19 -9.15 27.54
C GLU A 815 18.55 -9.71 27.09
N VAL A 816 19.19 -9.14 26.07
CA VAL A 816 20.58 -9.51 25.71
C VAL A 816 21.54 -9.28 26.88
N ARG A 817 21.51 -8.10 27.50
CA ARG A 817 22.33 -7.79 28.68
C ARG A 817 22.02 -8.72 29.86
N HIS A 818 20.73 -9.06 30.03
CA HIS A 818 20.32 -10.00 31.07
C HIS A 818 20.88 -11.41 30.83
N LEU A 819 20.87 -11.91 29.59
CA LEU A 819 21.49 -13.19 29.24
C LEU A 819 23.00 -13.20 29.49
N GLU A 820 23.71 -12.14 29.10
CA GLU A 820 25.15 -11.99 29.38
C GLU A 820 25.43 -12.05 30.89
N TYR A 821 24.62 -11.34 31.69
CA TYR A 821 24.71 -11.39 33.15
C TYR A 821 24.44 -12.79 33.70
N VAL A 822 23.41 -13.50 33.21
CA VAL A 822 23.09 -14.87 33.62
C VAL A 822 24.24 -15.83 33.29
N GLU A 823 24.85 -15.70 32.11
CA GLU A 823 26.00 -16.50 31.70
C GLU A 823 27.21 -16.26 32.62
N GLN A 824 27.51 -15.00 32.93
CA GLN A 824 28.57 -14.65 33.89
C GLN A 824 28.28 -15.24 35.28
N ARG A 825 27.04 -15.12 35.77
CA ARG A 825 26.62 -15.70 37.06
C ARG A 825 26.69 -17.22 37.06
N LYS A 826 26.40 -17.87 35.93
CA LYS A 826 26.54 -19.33 35.78
C LYS A 826 27.99 -19.77 35.88
N LYS A 827 28.92 -19.07 35.21
CA LYS A 827 30.36 -19.32 35.31
C LYS A 827 30.86 -19.17 36.76
N ILE A 828 30.41 -18.14 37.47
CA ILE A 828 30.73 -17.93 38.88
C ILE A 828 30.21 -19.10 39.74
N ARG A 829 28.94 -19.48 39.59
CA ARG A 829 28.34 -20.61 40.35
C ARG A 829 29.01 -21.95 40.04
N GLU A 830 29.42 -22.19 38.81
CA GLU A 830 30.16 -23.39 38.43
C GLU A 830 31.55 -23.42 39.08
N GLN A 831 32.20 -22.26 39.19
CA GLN A 831 33.46 -22.14 39.90
C GLN A 831 33.29 -22.35 41.41
N GLU A 832 32.30 -21.70 42.03
CA GLU A 832 31.94 -21.90 43.45
C GLU A 832 31.63 -23.38 43.75
N LYS A 833 30.89 -24.06 42.84
CA LYS A 833 30.60 -25.49 42.96
C LYS A 833 31.88 -26.33 42.88
N LYS A 834 32.77 -26.06 41.92
CA LYS A 834 34.07 -26.75 41.81
C LYS A 834 34.93 -26.54 43.06
N GLU A 835 34.94 -25.32 43.60
CA GLU A 835 35.66 -24.99 44.83
C GLU A 835 35.07 -25.72 46.04
N MET A 836 33.74 -25.77 46.18
CA MET A 836 33.06 -26.56 47.21
C MET A 836 33.30 -28.06 47.07
N ASP A 837 33.28 -28.60 45.85
CA ASP A 837 33.56 -30.03 45.58
C ASP A 837 35.02 -30.36 45.95
N LEU A 838 35.97 -29.50 45.60
CA LEU A 838 37.38 -29.60 46.01
C LEU A 838 37.56 -29.49 47.53
N GLU A 839 36.81 -28.62 48.20
CA GLU A 839 36.80 -28.53 49.67
C GLU A 839 36.21 -29.79 50.31
N LEU A 840 35.14 -30.35 49.74
CA LEU A 840 34.53 -31.60 50.18
C LEU A 840 35.50 -32.77 50.01
N GLU A 841 36.24 -32.84 48.90
CA GLU A 841 37.30 -33.83 48.70
C GLU A 841 38.44 -33.65 49.71
N LYS A 842 38.91 -32.42 49.94
CA LYS A 842 39.92 -32.12 50.97
C LYS A 842 39.42 -32.49 52.37
N LYS A 843 38.13 -32.27 52.68
CA LYS A 843 37.51 -32.70 53.93
C LYS A 843 37.43 -34.22 54.01
N LYS A 844 37.02 -34.93 52.95
CA LYS A 844 37.03 -36.40 52.89
C LYS A 844 38.43 -36.98 53.13
N ILE A 845 39.47 -36.39 52.53
CA ILE A 845 40.88 -36.79 52.72
C ILE A 845 41.33 -36.54 54.18
N LYS A 846 40.99 -35.37 54.77
CA LYS A 846 41.29 -35.07 56.18
C LYS A 846 40.55 -35.98 57.17
N THR A 847 39.31 -36.39 56.85
CA THR A 847 38.53 -37.34 57.67
C THR A 847 39.16 -38.74 57.64
N TYR A 848 39.71 -39.17 56.50
CA TYR A 848 40.35 -40.48 56.35
C TYR A 848 41.70 -40.60 57.09
N GLN A 849 42.44 -39.49 57.25
CA GLN A 849 43.66 -39.47 58.06
C GLN A 849 43.38 -39.36 59.57
N LYS A 850 42.29 -38.71 59.97
CA LYS A 850 41.89 -38.60 61.40
C LYS A 850 41.15 -39.84 61.93
N SER A 851 40.63 -40.72 61.08
CA SER A 851 39.73 -41.80 61.50
C SER A 851 40.42 -42.98 62.15
N LYS A 852 41.67 -43.31 61.82
CA LYS A 852 42.35 -44.49 62.41
C LYS A 852 42.73 -44.27 63.89
N GLU A 853 43.34 -43.14 64.22
CA GLU A 853 43.71 -42.79 65.60
C GLU A 853 42.50 -42.49 66.49
N ARG A 854 41.45 -41.84 65.96
CA ARG A 854 40.24 -41.56 66.74
C ARG A 854 39.40 -42.80 67.00
N LEU A 855 39.26 -43.69 66.03
CA LEU A 855 38.47 -44.92 66.19
C LEU A 855 39.12 -45.87 67.22
N GLU A 856 40.44 -45.96 67.25
CA GLU A 856 41.16 -46.70 68.31
C GLU A 856 40.95 -46.08 69.71
N SER A 857 40.89 -44.75 69.80
CA SER A 857 40.63 -44.06 71.08
C SER A 857 39.17 -44.15 71.55
N GLU A 858 38.20 -44.10 70.64
CA GLU A 858 36.77 -44.24 70.96
C GLU A 858 36.42 -45.67 71.36
N VAL A 859 36.93 -46.69 70.64
CA VAL A 859 36.73 -48.10 71.02
C VAL A 859 37.35 -48.41 72.38
N LYS A 860 38.49 -47.79 72.72
CA LYS A 860 39.10 -47.94 74.03
C LYS A 860 38.24 -47.31 75.14
N MET A 861 37.72 -46.09 74.92
CA MET A 861 36.83 -45.43 75.87
C MET A 861 35.50 -46.18 76.06
N ASP A 862 34.92 -46.71 75.00
CA ASP A 862 33.68 -47.50 75.09
C ASP A 862 33.91 -48.85 75.80
N TYR A 863 35.08 -49.47 75.61
CA TYR A 863 35.45 -50.68 76.34
C TYR A 863 35.67 -50.42 77.84
N ASP A 864 36.31 -49.30 78.19
CA ASP A 864 36.50 -48.90 79.58
C ASP A 864 35.14 -48.57 80.26
N ASN A 865 34.23 -47.89 79.55
CA ASN A 865 32.87 -47.62 80.03
C ASN A 865 32.04 -48.91 80.18
N TYR A 866 32.19 -49.87 79.27
CA TYR A 866 31.55 -51.18 79.39
C TYR A 866 32.04 -51.94 80.61
N LEU A 867 33.34 -51.94 80.89
CA LEU A 867 33.92 -52.57 82.08
C LEU A 867 33.43 -51.93 83.38
N GLU A 868 33.30 -50.60 83.41
CA GLU A 868 32.70 -49.91 84.56
C GLU A 868 31.22 -50.23 84.74
N LEU A 869 30.47 -50.27 83.64
CA LEU A 869 29.06 -50.63 83.66
C LEU A 869 28.88 -52.06 84.15
N GLU A 870 29.62 -53.03 83.59
CA GLU A 870 29.61 -54.44 83.99
C GLU A 870 29.95 -54.61 85.47
N LYS A 871 30.99 -53.91 85.95
CA LYS A 871 31.37 -53.92 87.36
C LYS A 871 30.25 -53.38 88.24
N ASN A 872 29.59 -52.30 87.83
CA ASN A 872 28.46 -51.71 88.55
C ASN A 872 27.23 -52.62 88.54
N THR A 873 26.91 -53.27 87.41
CA THR A 873 25.81 -54.25 87.35
C THR A 873 26.11 -55.46 88.23
N LEU A 874 27.33 -55.99 88.21
CA LEU A 874 27.72 -57.13 89.06
C LEU A 874 27.70 -56.78 90.56
N ILE A 875 28.04 -55.54 90.94
CA ILE A 875 27.85 -55.03 92.31
C ILE A 875 26.35 -54.94 92.64
N SER A 876 25.53 -54.37 91.74
CA SER A 876 24.08 -54.20 91.97
C SER A 876 23.30 -55.52 92.08
N LEU A 877 23.76 -56.56 91.36
CA LEU A 877 23.19 -57.91 91.40
C LEU A 877 23.68 -58.73 92.61
N GLY A 878 24.55 -58.16 93.45
CA GLY A 878 25.06 -58.80 94.66
C GLY A 878 26.07 -59.92 94.41
N LEU A 879 26.57 -60.06 93.18
CA LEU A 879 27.53 -61.09 92.77
C LEU A 879 28.98 -60.72 93.11
N ILE A 880 29.25 -59.43 93.38
CA ILE A 880 30.54 -58.90 93.83
C ILE A 880 30.34 -58.07 95.11
N LYS A 881 31.06 -58.39 96.19
CA LYS A 881 31.10 -57.59 97.42
C LYS A 881 32.23 -56.56 97.36
N LEU A 882 31.89 -55.28 97.54
CA LEU A 882 32.87 -54.19 97.66
C LEU A 882 33.73 -54.39 98.92
N LYS A 883 35.05 -54.47 98.74
CA LYS A 883 36.02 -54.32 99.84
C LYS A 883 36.13 -52.83 100.15
N GLU A 884 35.68 -52.41 101.33
CA GLU A 884 35.96 -51.08 101.86
C GLU A 884 37.48 -50.89 101.96
N THR A 885 38.01 -49.96 101.16
CA THR A 885 39.38 -49.47 101.30
C THR A 885 39.30 -47.97 101.59
N ILE A 886 39.53 -47.66 102.86
CA ILE A 886 39.72 -46.32 103.42
C ILE A 886 41.15 -45.88 103.10
N SER A 887 41.35 -44.69 102.51
CA SER A 887 42.61 -43.94 102.66
C SER A 887 42.43 -42.50 102.17
N TYR A 888 42.41 -41.52 103.08
CA TYR A 888 43.58 -40.73 103.53
C TYR A 888 44.08 -39.75 102.45
N VAL A 889 43.57 -38.51 102.43
CA VAL A 889 44.31 -37.22 102.31
C VAL A 889 43.26 -36.10 102.37
N GLU A 890 43.00 -35.59 103.57
CA GLU A 890 42.70 -34.17 103.83
C GLU A 890 42.86 -33.96 105.35
N MET A 891 44.12 -34.10 105.76
CA MET A 891 44.66 -33.53 106.99
C MET A 891 45.96 -32.83 106.56
N MET A 892 45.82 -31.63 105.98
CA MET A 892 46.81 -30.55 105.95
C MET A 892 46.18 -29.29 105.37
#